data_AF-A0A3L6JMG7-F1
#
_entry.id   AF-A0A3L6JMG7-F1
#
_cell.length_a   1.000
_cell.length_b   1.000
_cell.length_c   1.000
_cell.angle_alpha   90.00
_cell.angle_beta   90.00
_cell.angle_gamma   90.00
#
_symmetry.space_group_name_H-M   'P 1'
#
loop_
_entity.id
_entity.type
_entity.pdbx_description
1 polymer ?
#
loop_
_entity_poly.entity_id
_entity_poly.type
_entity_poly.pdbx_seq_one_letter_code
_entity_poly.pdbx_strand_id
1 'polypeptide(L)'
;MLLVLLTTSCIMMIVPSSEYSVSHTQDLNALRAVTTAQSSLNASVPYVDVHYGHADGIIDPTEYAYNYTDPVTGITICLEHNSTILFVGLSAHTSGWVAFSWKNGTSDFAAEGINGSDVVFGYAPGTPHSDYQRVTGAQPITVHYKLIMRNGTVLQEGNAPDDSSTKVFSNEGLLPAYKANIYGMRIGEVRHFVIPASQGYTSPTDTLYGQDLEYIVQVTRIGSNFTNPAQTSRVSYSYGHGVSTLQHLVYANQSRILSANASDNGVTTQVEYYIKMNGTGSEGIALQNSTSLSFPFLLMFSSSEDLDALPTQHSDWSYPLEVQMIPNAAPLLLLQSPKVNESLTWVADIALNATDNTFVRRAFYKVDEGNWTKLNHNFNTSLWEAVVALAKYSNGTHLFRFNATDPSNLTSVVSFNLTISRPYLSLLGMRLSVSRTVSDLTYHTTQVADVFTIVNNGSAPISAFEMYLPSTYMSNFLSLSAEDGSKRPLSVIRLNNTGELMHWRIYLFEPAGFGELHTVKTIMYLHSIDALNDFSNNRYQIAFLKYPVVPYVLSSATLTLALRSGETGLGSSPEGRASDLPPMTITPFTFLMTSYSPMILATRVTDITVDPWGWLTYQETITIKNTGPATESSIVLTIPAYSSNIKIYDTVGLLTSTQLSLQGKPWNSSISLTVNLKTDRFGDDFWPGNEYTFQLSYRLLSSAHQNSTPAGDVLRIPVSDLGNLRITKQIINLILPISVSVREVSSGYRLLYGVFGTILRYTVYNTTSYNSPEISLSYDISVWTVARPLMFSLIVGLVAIAYISYRKLWTPAAVAAEAGSEAPTTATKQALAPPELLRKFAATYSKKTSLELDLERLEDDLKRGKVKKREFMVRDSDIKSQMDGIDKDLIALKNEVVSHGPKYRDMVAQLDLQEERIAGAKAGLRQLLLRRKKQKISSGAFERTRQDYLKAIKKAVTATDRILLTIQEEAGEV
;
A
#
# COMPACT_ATOMS: atom_id res chain seq x y z
N MET A 1 -19.54 10.79 -43.55
CA MET A 1 -18.38 10.66 -44.47
C MET A 1 -17.83 9.24 -44.34
N LEU A 2 -18.67 8.26 -44.70
CA LEU A 2 -18.50 6.82 -44.41
C LEU A 2 -19.10 5.98 -45.56
N LEU A 3 -19.01 6.46 -46.80
CA LEU A 3 -19.73 5.88 -47.95
C LEU A 3 -18.91 5.81 -49.26
N VAL A 4 -17.57 5.82 -49.23
CA VAL A 4 -16.76 5.86 -50.48
C VAL A 4 -15.58 4.87 -50.52
N LEU A 5 -15.45 3.91 -49.59
CA LEU A 5 -14.33 2.94 -49.63
C LEU A 5 -14.77 1.50 -49.32
N LEU A 6 -15.82 1.03 -49.99
CA LEU A 6 -16.31 -0.36 -49.87
C LEU A 6 -16.86 -0.90 -51.22
N THR A 7 -16.14 -0.65 -52.31
CA THR A 7 -16.43 -1.25 -53.62
C THR A 7 -15.14 -1.63 -54.32
N THR A 8 -14.61 -2.81 -54.01
CA THR A 8 -13.94 -3.75 -54.94
C THR A 8 -13.65 -5.04 -54.17
N SER A 9 -13.96 -6.18 -54.80
CA SER A 9 -13.79 -7.56 -54.30
C SER A 9 -14.87 -8.09 -53.34
N CYS A 10 -16.01 -8.46 -53.91
CA CYS A 10 -16.79 -9.65 -53.52
C CYS A 10 -17.84 -9.93 -54.60
N ILE A 11 -17.50 -10.75 -55.59
CA ILE A 11 -18.50 -11.54 -56.33
C ILE A 11 -17.96 -12.97 -56.34
N MET A 12 -18.36 -13.75 -55.34
CA MET A 12 -18.44 -15.20 -55.50
C MET A 12 -19.65 -15.47 -56.39
N MET A 13 -19.42 -15.99 -57.61
CA MET A 13 -20.48 -16.69 -58.33
C MET A 13 -20.49 -18.15 -57.87
N ILE A 14 -21.51 -18.49 -57.10
CA ILE A 14 -22.01 -19.86 -56.97
C ILE A 14 -22.70 -20.17 -58.31
N VAL A 15 -22.20 -21.16 -59.06
CA VAL A 15 -22.95 -21.77 -60.15
C VAL A 15 -23.36 -23.18 -59.69
N PRO A 16 -24.66 -23.54 -59.75
CA PRO A 16 -25.11 -24.88 -59.40
C PRO A 16 -24.76 -25.85 -60.54
N SER A 17 -24.30 -27.04 -60.16
CA SER A 17 -24.19 -28.20 -61.04
C SER A 17 -25.58 -28.63 -61.50
N SER A 18 -25.89 -28.46 -62.78
CA SER A 18 -27.00 -29.15 -63.45
C SER A 18 -26.43 -30.18 -64.41
N GLU A 19 -26.75 -31.45 -64.16
CA GLU A 19 -26.62 -32.54 -65.12
C GLU A 19 -27.31 -32.17 -66.44
N TYR A 20 -26.58 -32.24 -67.55
CA TYR A 20 -27.16 -32.46 -68.87
C TYR A 20 -26.23 -33.36 -69.67
N SER A 21 -26.68 -34.58 -69.90
CA SER A 21 -26.29 -35.39 -71.04
C SER A 21 -26.61 -34.62 -72.32
N VAL A 22 -25.72 -34.65 -73.32
CA VAL A 22 -26.03 -34.71 -74.77
C VAL A 22 -24.72 -34.87 -75.55
N SER A 23 -24.88 -35.56 -76.67
CA SER A 23 -23.96 -36.21 -77.59
C SER A 23 -22.81 -35.40 -78.18
N HIS A 24 -21.75 -36.17 -78.43
CA HIS A 24 -20.62 -35.97 -79.33
C HIS A 24 -20.98 -35.30 -80.68
N THR A 25 -20.01 -34.56 -81.21
CA THR A 25 -19.85 -34.11 -82.61
C THR A 25 -20.82 -33.05 -83.11
N GLN A 26 -20.54 -31.77 -82.83
CA GLN A 26 -20.68 -30.63 -83.76
C GLN A 26 -20.44 -29.30 -83.02
N ASP A 27 -19.20 -29.00 -82.61
CA ASP A 27 -18.82 -27.60 -82.32
C ASP A 27 -17.30 -27.32 -82.34
N LEU A 28 -16.50 -28.22 -82.92
CA LEU A 28 -15.05 -28.04 -83.09
C LEU A 28 -14.67 -27.05 -84.22
N ASN A 29 -15.63 -26.60 -85.02
CA ASN A 29 -15.38 -25.69 -86.14
C ASN A 29 -15.67 -24.21 -85.83
N ALA A 30 -16.36 -23.88 -84.72
CA ALA A 30 -16.67 -22.49 -84.35
C ALA A 30 -15.56 -21.80 -83.53
N LEU A 31 -14.62 -22.56 -82.96
CA LEU A 31 -13.43 -22.03 -82.26
C LEU A 31 -12.21 -21.81 -83.20
N ARG A 32 -12.31 -22.15 -84.49
CA ARG A 32 -11.19 -22.09 -85.47
C ARG A 32 -10.98 -20.72 -86.13
N ALA A 33 -11.65 -19.67 -85.64
CA ALA A 33 -11.51 -18.31 -86.16
C ALA A 33 -11.00 -17.33 -85.10
N VAL A 34 -9.88 -17.66 -84.46
CA VAL A 34 -9.04 -16.65 -83.81
C VAL A 34 -7.84 -16.41 -84.72
N THR A 35 -7.77 -15.20 -85.25
CA THR A 35 -6.69 -14.67 -86.08
C THR A 35 -5.33 -14.90 -85.43
N THR A 36 -4.36 -15.30 -86.25
CA THR A 36 -2.92 -15.46 -86.01
C THR A 36 -2.21 -14.14 -85.66
N ALA A 37 -2.57 -13.55 -84.52
CA ALA A 37 -1.80 -12.48 -83.87
C ALA A 37 -1.15 -13.05 -82.61
N GLN A 38 0.19 -12.99 -82.56
CA GLN A 38 1.02 -13.38 -81.43
C GLN A 38 0.49 -12.79 -80.12
N SER A 39 -0.04 -13.63 -79.24
CA SER A 39 -0.38 -13.28 -77.87
C SER A 39 0.38 -14.24 -76.97
N SER A 40 1.65 -13.95 -76.71
CA SER A 40 2.38 -14.53 -75.58
C SER A 40 1.71 -14.03 -74.30
N LEU A 41 1.22 -14.94 -73.47
CA LEU A 41 0.60 -14.60 -72.19
C LEU A 41 1.71 -14.57 -71.13
N ASN A 42 1.86 -13.46 -70.42
CA ASN A 42 2.90 -13.33 -69.39
C ASN A 42 2.40 -13.92 -68.06
N ALA A 43 3.10 -14.93 -67.56
CA ALA A 43 2.91 -15.52 -66.24
C ALA A 43 3.97 -14.99 -65.27
N SER A 44 3.58 -14.63 -64.06
CA SER A 44 4.49 -14.20 -63.01
C SER A 44 4.47 -15.20 -61.87
N VAL A 45 5.51 -16.02 -61.79
CA VAL A 45 5.63 -17.09 -60.80
C VAL A 45 6.15 -16.48 -59.49
N PRO A 46 5.41 -16.62 -58.37
CA PRO A 46 5.76 -16.00 -57.12
C PRO A 46 6.89 -16.74 -56.39
N TYR A 47 7.66 -15.97 -55.64
CA TYR A 47 8.54 -16.49 -54.61
C TYR A 47 7.74 -16.97 -53.40
N VAL A 48 8.13 -18.11 -52.83
CA VAL A 48 7.64 -18.63 -51.54
C VAL A 48 8.81 -18.91 -50.60
N ASP A 49 8.65 -18.56 -49.32
CA ASP A 49 9.65 -18.82 -48.28
C ASP A 49 9.88 -20.34 -48.10
N VAL A 50 8.80 -21.11 -48.16
CA VAL A 50 8.79 -22.57 -48.05
C VAL A 50 7.66 -23.08 -48.94
N HIS A 51 7.93 -24.11 -49.74
CA HIS A 51 6.88 -24.85 -50.43
C HIS A 51 6.26 -25.84 -49.45
N TYR A 52 4.94 -25.78 -49.31
CA TYR A 52 4.21 -26.54 -48.30
C TYR A 52 3.61 -27.84 -48.84
N GLY A 53 3.72 -28.04 -50.15
CA GLY A 53 3.36 -29.26 -50.84
C GLY A 53 4.38 -30.38 -50.74
N HIS A 54 3.96 -31.53 -51.27
CA HIS A 54 4.82 -32.68 -51.50
C HIS A 54 4.65 -33.07 -52.97
N ALA A 55 5.75 -33.38 -53.68
CA ALA A 55 5.68 -34.05 -54.98
C ALA A 55 5.20 -35.48 -54.77
N ASP A 56 3.92 -35.62 -54.45
CA ASP A 56 3.22 -36.83 -54.04
C ASP A 56 2.26 -37.31 -55.14
N GLY A 57 2.15 -36.51 -56.21
CA GLY A 57 1.47 -36.84 -57.46
C GLY A 57 0.01 -36.41 -57.45
N ILE A 58 -0.46 -35.74 -56.40
CA ILE A 58 -1.84 -35.29 -56.22
C ILE A 58 -1.82 -33.79 -55.90
N ILE A 59 -2.16 -32.98 -56.91
CA ILE A 59 -2.14 -31.53 -56.83
C ILE A 59 -3.37 -31.05 -56.06
N ASP A 60 -3.15 -30.29 -54.98
CA ASP A 60 -4.23 -29.67 -54.22
C ASP A 60 -4.44 -28.17 -54.57
N PRO A 61 -5.69 -27.66 -54.47
CA PRO A 61 -6.00 -26.27 -54.84
C PRO A 61 -5.24 -25.18 -54.05
N THR A 62 -4.64 -25.53 -52.92
CA THR A 62 -3.95 -24.59 -52.00
C THR A 62 -2.45 -24.85 -51.88
N GLU A 63 -1.93 -25.81 -52.63
CA GLU A 63 -0.53 -26.24 -52.55
C GLU A 63 0.42 -25.27 -53.26
N TYR A 64 -0.06 -24.60 -54.29
CA TYR A 64 0.71 -23.69 -55.13
C TYR A 64 0.12 -22.28 -55.10
N ALA A 65 0.99 -21.27 -55.03
CA ALA A 65 0.60 -19.87 -55.03
C ALA A 65 0.14 -19.33 -56.40
N TYR A 66 0.50 -20.01 -57.50
CA TYR A 66 0.09 -19.66 -58.85
C TYR A 66 -0.37 -20.90 -59.64
N ASN A 67 -1.46 -20.75 -60.38
CA ASN A 67 -1.92 -21.73 -61.35
C ASN A 67 -2.38 -21.05 -62.65
N TYR A 68 -2.31 -21.80 -63.75
CA TYR A 68 -2.76 -21.37 -65.07
C TYR A 68 -3.30 -22.57 -65.83
N THR A 69 -4.53 -22.46 -66.34
CA THR A 69 -5.12 -23.47 -67.24
C THR A 69 -5.05 -22.97 -68.68
N ASP A 70 -4.34 -23.71 -69.52
CA ASP A 70 -4.21 -23.38 -70.93
C ASP A 70 -5.54 -23.64 -71.66
N PRO A 71 -6.08 -22.64 -72.39
CA PRO A 71 -7.40 -22.77 -73.03
C PRO A 71 -7.41 -23.69 -74.26
N VAL A 72 -6.25 -24.05 -74.82
CA VAL A 72 -6.15 -24.90 -76.01
C VAL A 72 -6.06 -26.37 -75.62
N THR A 73 -5.12 -26.70 -74.75
CA THR A 73 -4.84 -28.07 -74.32
C THR A 73 -5.65 -28.50 -73.11
N GLY A 74 -6.19 -27.56 -72.32
CA GLY A 74 -6.85 -27.84 -71.05
C GLY A 74 -5.88 -28.23 -69.93
N ILE A 75 -4.56 -28.20 -70.16
CA ILE A 75 -3.56 -28.48 -69.13
C ILE A 75 -3.55 -27.35 -68.11
N THR A 76 -3.66 -27.70 -66.83
CA THR A 76 -3.39 -26.78 -65.72
C THR A 76 -1.98 -26.97 -65.22
N ILE A 77 -1.17 -25.90 -65.27
CA ILE A 77 0.15 -25.83 -64.67
C ILE A 77 0.10 -24.99 -63.39
N CYS A 78 0.62 -25.55 -62.29
CA CYS A 78 0.78 -24.91 -61.00
C CYS A 78 2.27 -24.65 -60.76
N LEU A 79 2.64 -23.43 -60.37
CA LEU A 79 4.03 -22.99 -60.26
C LEU A 79 4.26 -22.14 -59.02
N GLU A 80 5.38 -22.39 -58.35
CA GLU A 80 5.98 -21.47 -57.38
C GLU A 80 7.47 -21.79 -57.23
N HIS A 81 8.25 -20.89 -56.61
CA HIS A 81 9.67 -21.14 -56.43
C HIS A 81 10.22 -20.56 -55.13
N ASN A 82 11.33 -21.12 -54.64
CA ASN A 82 12.07 -20.57 -53.51
C ASN A 82 13.46 -20.03 -53.92
N SER A 83 13.60 -19.58 -55.17
CA SER A 83 14.87 -19.13 -55.80
C SER A 83 15.90 -20.23 -56.08
N THR A 84 15.73 -21.43 -55.52
CA THR A 84 16.63 -22.57 -55.75
C THR A 84 15.94 -23.73 -56.45
N ILE A 85 14.67 -23.94 -56.10
CA ILE A 85 13.80 -24.99 -56.63
C ILE A 85 12.57 -24.32 -57.21
N LEU A 86 12.18 -24.76 -58.41
CA LEU A 86 10.89 -24.52 -59.03
C LEU A 86 10.00 -25.73 -58.71
N PHE A 87 8.86 -25.47 -58.10
CA PHE A 87 7.84 -26.46 -57.79
C PHE A 87 6.80 -26.42 -58.91
N VAL A 88 6.57 -27.56 -59.56
CA VAL A 88 5.70 -27.66 -60.74
C VAL A 88 4.67 -28.76 -60.51
N GLY A 89 3.40 -28.40 -60.63
CA GLY A 89 2.29 -29.35 -60.77
C GLY A 89 1.68 -29.25 -62.16
N LEU A 90 1.40 -30.39 -62.79
CA LEU A 90 0.72 -30.48 -64.09
C LEU A 90 -0.52 -31.35 -63.94
N SER A 91 -1.66 -30.88 -64.43
CA SER A 91 -2.91 -31.64 -64.48
C SER A 91 -3.50 -31.58 -65.88
N ALA A 92 -3.76 -32.73 -66.50
CA ALA A 92 -4.29 -32.81 -67.86
C ALA A 92 -5.36 -33.90 -67.99
N HIS A 93 -6.36 -33.67 -68.84
CA HIS A 93 -7.41 -34.64 -69.15
C HIS A 93 -6.92 -35.73 -70.11
N THR A 94 -6.02 -36.59 -69.62
CA THR A 94 -5.44 -37.72 -70.35
C THR A 94 -5.13 -38.86 -69.38
N SER A 95 -4.93 -40.06 -69.93
CA SER A 95 -4.39 -41.24 -69.24
C SER A 95 -2.96 -41.59 -69.70
N GLY A 96 -2.32 -40.70 -70.47
CA GLY A 96 -0.94 -40.83 -70.94
C GLY A 96 -0.03 -39.79 -70.29
N TRP A 97 1.12 -39.51 -70.91
CA TRP A 97 2.08 -38.56 -70.34
C TRP A 97 1.64 -37.10 -70.47
N VAL A 98 2.08 -36.30 -69.51
CA VAL A 98 1.98 -34.84 -69.48
C VAL A 98 3.39 -34.28 -69.42
N ALA A 99 3.64 -33.21 -70.16
CA ALA A 99 4.94 -32.60 -70.31
C ALA A 99 4.88 -31.09 -70.23
N PHE A 100 6.02 -30.51 -69.88
CA PHE A 100 6.29 -29.12 -70.17
C PHE A 100 7.74 -28.93 -70.61
N SER A 101 7.98 -27.89 -71.37
CA SER A 101 9.28 -27.54 -71.92
C SER A 101 9.55 -26.06 -71.73
N TRP A 102 10.82 -25.67 -71.56
CA TRP A 102 11.21 -24.26 -71.50
C TRP A 102 12.45 -23.97 -72.34
N LYS A 103 12.53 -22.72 -72.85
CA LYS A 103 13.71 -22.20 -73.57
C LYS A 103 14.32 -21.00 -72.85
N ASN A 104 15.48 -20.56 -73.34
CA ASN A 104 16.06 -19.28 -72.96
C ASN A 104 15.16 -18.13 -73.45
N GLY A 105 15.12 -17.01 -72.74
CA GLY A 105 14.25 -15.85 -73.02
C GLY A 105 14.52 -15.10 -74.33
N THR A 106 15.44 -15.58 -75.17
CA THR A 106 15.72 -15.04 -76.51
C THR A 106 15.30 -15.99 -77.63
N SER A 107 14.74 -17.15 -77.30
CA SER A 107 14.35 -18.21 -78.22
C SER A 107 12.83 -18.33 -78.31
N ASP A 108 12.32 -18.95 -79.37
CA ASP A 108 10.87 -19.07 -79.64
C ASP A 108 10.47 -20.52 -79.95
N PHE A 109 9.31 -20.95 -79.46
CA PHE A 109 8.73 -22.27 -79.76
C PHE A 109 7.96 -22.29 -81.08
N ALA A 110 7.46 -21.15 -81.57
CA ALA A 110 6.62 -21.11 -82.77
C ALA A 110 7.39 -21.45 -84.05
N ALA A 111 8.65 -21.01 -84.17
CA ALA A 111 9.50 -21.27 -85.35
C ALA A 111 10.36 -22.53 -85.23
N GLU A 112 10.86 -22.83 -84.03
CA GLU A 112 11.88 -23.87 -83.82
C GLU A 112 11.32 -25.16 -83.20
N GLY A 113 10.03 -25.16 -82.81
CA GLY A 113 9.45 -26.22 -81.98
C GLY A 113 10.25 -26.39 -80.69
N ILE A 114 10.42 -27.64 -80.25
CA ILE A 114 11.20 -27.94 -79.04
C ILE A 114 12.72 -27.88 -79.25
N ASN A 115 13.23 -27.57 -80.44
CA ASN A 115 14.68 -27.54 -80.66
C ASN A 115 15.37 -26.54 -79.73
N GLY A 116 16.41 -26.98 -79.01
CA GLY A 116 17.14 -26.13 -78.06
C GLY A 116 16.36 -25.79 -76.79
N SER A 117 15.29 -26.52 -76.46
CA SER A 117 14.59 -26.44 -75.19
C SER A 117 15.00 -27.55 -74.23
N ASP A 118 14.77 -27.33 -72.94
CA ASP A 118 14.68 -28.41 -71.96
C ASP A 118 13.24 -28.94 -71.92
N VAL A 119 13.07 -30.25 -71.77
CA VAL A 119 11.76 -30.92 -71.74
C VAL A 119 11.70 -31.86 -70.54
N VAL A 120 10.62 -31.78 -69.76
CA VAL A 120 10.29 -32.73 -68.69
C VAL A 120 8.92 -33.30 -68.99
N PHE A 121 8.80 -34.62 -68.93
CA PHE A 121 7.53 -35.30 -69.13
C PHE A 121 7.42 -36.56 -68.28
N GLY A 122 6.19 -36.95 -67.98
CA GLY A 122 5.92 -38.14 -67.20
C GLY A 122 4.45 -38.48 -67.12
N TYR A 123 4.18 -39.68 -66.61
CA TYR A 123 2.84 -40.24 -66.45
C TYR A 123 2.76 -41.12 -65.20
N ALA A 124 1.54 -41.43 -64.77
CA ALA A 124 1.27 -42.41 -63.73
C ALA A 124 1.09 -43.81 -64.37
N PRO A 125 1.95 -44.81 -64.07
CA PRO A 125 1.85 -46.12 -64.69
C PRO A 125 0.76 -46.99 -64.05
N GLY A 126 -0.16 -47.54 -64.85
CA GLY A 126 -1.14 -48.55 -64.42
C GLY A 126 -2.43 -48.00 -63.79
N THR A 127 -3.18 -48.88 -63.11
CA THR A 127 -4.62 -48.71 -62.76
C THR A 127 -5.01 -47.37 -62.14
N PRO A 128 -6.16 -46.79 -62.53
CA PRO A 128 -6.71 -45.55 -61.97
C PRO A 128 -6.73 -45.53 -60.43
N HIS A 129 -6.22 -44.46 -59.86
CA HIS A 129 -6.34 -44.11 -58.46
C HIS A 129 -7.82 -43.81 -58.16
N SER A 130 -8.33 -44.40 -57.07
CA SER A 130 -9.69 -44.11 -56.60
C SER A 130 -9.78 -42.70 -56.04
N ASP A 131 -10.96 -42.08 -56.15
CA ASP A 131 -11.27 -40.84 -55.45
C ASP A 131 -10.93 -40.95 -53.96
N TYR A 132 -10.33 -39.89 -53.43
CA TYR A 132 -9.89 -39.83 -52.04
C TYR A 132 -10.73 -38.88 -51.20
N GLN A 133 -10.89 -39.23 -49.93
CA GLN A 133 -11.75 -38.54 -48.99
C GLN A 133 -11.14 -37.21 -48.53
N ARG A 134 -11.97 -36.16 -48.44
CA ARG A 134 -11.59 -34.82 -47.95
C ARG A 134 -12.32 -34.46 -46.66
N VAL A 135 -11.74 -33.57 -45.86
CA VAL A 135 -12.34 -33.08 -44.61
C VAL A 135 -13.57 -32.21 -44.91
N THR A 136 -14.76 -32.72 -44.59
CA THR A 136 -16.04 -31.99 -44.72
C THR A 136 -16.58 -31.43 -43.41
N GLY A 137 -16.06 -31.91 -42.26
CA GLY A 137 -16.55 -31.55 -40.93
C GLY A 137 -17.51 -32.54 -40.28
N ALA A 138 -18.09 -33.45 -41.07
CA ALA A 138 -19.09 -34.41 -40.61
C ALA A 138 -18.50 -35.66 -39.92
N GLN A 139 -17.18 -35.77 -39.86
CA GLN A 139 -16.45 -36.95 -39.38
C GLN A 139 -15.39 -36.52 -38.36
N PRO A 140 -14.99 -37.43 -37.44
CA PRO A 140 -13.79 -37.22 -36.64
C PRO A 140 -12.56 -37.22 -37.53
N ILE A 141 -11.56 -36.41 -37.21
CA ILE A 141 -10.30 -36.33 -37.95
C ILE A 141 -9.13 -36.35 -36.97
N THR A 142 -7.93 -36.60 -37.49
CA THR A 142 -6.68 -36.32 -36.76
C THR A 142 -5.83 -35.40 -37.58
N VAL A 143 -5.31 -34.36 -36.93
CA VAL A 143 -4.43 -33.38 -37.55
C VAL A 143 -3.17 -33.26 -36.71
N HIS A 144 -2.05 -33.70 -37.27
CA HIS A 144 -0.74 -33.40 -36.72
C HIS A 144 -0.44 -31.93 -36.97
N TYR A 145 0.06 -31.20 -35.98
CA TYR A 145 0.39 -29.80 -36.13
C TYR A 145 1.69 -29.44 -35.41
N LYS A 146 2.33 -28.41 -35.95
CA LYS A 146 3.45 -27.69 -35.36
C LYS A 146 3.09 -26.22 -35.26
N LEU A 147 3.09 -25.70 -34.04
CA LEU A 147 2.78 -24.32 -33.71
C LEU A 147 4.07 -23.54 -33.46
N ILE A 148 4.25 -22.46 -34.20
CA ILE A 148 5.44 -21.62 -34.22
C ILE A 148 5.01 -20.17 -33.92
N MET A 149 5.80 -19.45 -33.11
CA MET A 149 5.63 -18.01 -32.90
C MET A 149 6.24 -17.23 -34.07
N ARG A 150 5.76 -16.01 -34.31
CA ARG A 150 6.33 -15.08 -35.31
C ARG A 150 7.86 -14.91 -35.22
N ASN A 151 8.49 -15.09 -34.05
CA ASN A 151 9.94 -15.02 -33.90
C ASN A 151 10.70 -16.30 -34.35
N GLY A 152 9.98 -17.34 -34.77
CA GLY A 152 10.50 -18.63 -35.18
C GLY A 152 10.62 -19.70 -34.11
N THR A 153 10.21 -19.42 -32.88
CA THR A 153 10.24 -20.40 -31.80
C THR A 153 9.09 -21.39 -31.96
N VAL A 154 9.40 -22.70 -32.00
CA VAL A 154 8.37 -23.76 -31.92
C VAL A 154 7.82 -23.78 -30.49
N LEU A 155 6.51 -23.60 -30.34
CA LEU A 155 5.83 -23.65 -29.05
C LEU A 155 5.32 -25.03 -28.71
N GLN A 156 4.73 -25.69 -29.70
CA GLN A 156 4.04 -26.95 -29.51
C GLN A 156 4.08 -27.77 -30.78
N GLU A 157 4.15 -29.09 -30.62
CA GLU A 157 4.01 -30.06 -31.70
C GLU A 157 3.19 -31.23 -31.15
N GLY A 158 2.21 -31.70 -31.91
CA GLY A 158 1.29 -32.73 -31.44
C GLY A 158 0.12 -32.95 -32.38
N ASN A 159 -0.97 -33.55 -31.89
CA ASN A 159 -2.17 -33.82 -32.68
C ASN A 159 -3.37 -33.06 -32.08
N ALA A 160 -4.12 -32.34 -32.91
CA ALA A 160 -5.34 -31.62 -32.50
C ALA A 160 -6.32 -31.46 -33.69
N PRO A 161 -7.45 -32.19 -33.71
CA PRO A 161 -7.82 -33.25 -32.78
C PRO A 161 -6.84 -34.44 -32.85
N ASP A 162 -6.75 -35.21 -31.77
CA ASP A 162 -5.93 -36.42 -31.73
C ASP A 162 -6.69 -37.68 -32.19
N ASP A 163 -5.97 -38.79 -32.30
CA ASP A 163 -6.52 -40.08 -32.73
C ASP A 163 -7.56 -40.66 -31.76
N SER A 164 -7.65 -40.16 -30.52
CA SER A 164 -8.66 -40.60 -29.56
C SER A 164 -10.00 -39.87 -29.70
N SER A 165 -10.03 -38.74 -30.41
CA SER A 165 -11.28 -37.98 -30.61
C SER A 165 -12.29 -38.76 -31.45
N THR A 166 -13.52 -38.82 -30.95
CA THR A 166 -14.70 -39.38 -31.63
C THR A 166 -15.70 -38.30 -32.04
N LYS A 167 -15.41 -37.02 -31.74
CA LYS A 167 -16.28 -35.89 -32.10
C LYS A 167 -16.16 -35.58 -33.59
N VAL A 168 -17.27 -35.17 -34.20
CA VAL A 168 -17.22 -34.61 -35.57
C VAL A 168 -16.42 -33.30 -35.55
N PHE A 169 -15.58 -33.09 -36.56
CA PHE A 169 -14.62 -31.98 -36.58
C PHE A 169 -15.27 -30.59 -36.46
N SER A 170 -16.50 -30.41 -36.98
CA SER A 170 -17.24 -29.15 -36.83
C SER A 170 -17.45 -28.74 -35.37
N ASN A 171 -17.62 -29.73 -34.48
CA ASN A 171 -17.96 -29.56 -33.07
C ASN A 171 -16.73 -29.56 -32.15
N GLU A 172 -15.53 -29.59 -32.72
CA GLU A 172 -14.29 -29.52 -31.94
C GLU A 172 -14.09 -28.12 -31.35
N GLY A 173 -13.63 -28.08 -30.09
CA GLY A 173 -13.35 -26.87 -29.31
C GLY A 173 -12.03 -26.20 -29.70
N LEU A 174 -11.76 -26.12 -31.00
CA LEU A 174 -10.55 -25.53 -31.59
C LEU A 174 -10.84 -24.13 -32.13
N LEU A 175 -9.77 -23.34 -32.33
CA LEU A 175 -9.87 -22.00 -32.91
C LEU A 175 -10.65 -22.03 -34.24
N PRO A 176 -11.65 -21.15 -34.45
CA PRO A 176 -12.40 -21.11 -35.71
C PRO A 176 -11.49 -20.94 -36.94
N ALA A 177 -10.49 -20.06 -36.85
CA ALA A 177 -9.50 -19.86 -37.92
C ALA A 177 -8.65 -21.10 -38.20
N TYR A 178 -8.30 -21.88 -37.16
CA TYR A 178 -7.59 -23.16 -37.33
C TYR A 178 -8.46 -24.16 -38.10
N LYS A 179 -9.74 -24.30 -37.71
CA LYS A 179 -10.68 -25.20 -38.42
C LYS A 179 -10.90 -24.80 -39.87
N ALA A 180 -11.03 -23.49 -40.14
CA ALA A 180 -11.20 -22.95 -41.49
C ALA A 180 -10.11 -23.43 -42.46
N ASN A 181 -8.85 -23.47 -42.01
CA ASN A 181 -7.71 -23.85 -42.84
C ASN A 181 -7.60 -25.38 -43.07
N ILE A 182 -8.29 -26.20 -42.27
CA ILE A 182 -8.26 -27.68 -42.38
C ILE A 182 -9.38 -28.21 -43.28
N TYR A 183 -10.47 -27.46 -43.45
CA TYR A 183 -11.54 -27.88 -44.36
C TYR A 183 -11.01 -28.08 -45.79
N GLY A 184 -11.50 -29.15 -46.42
CA GLY A 184 -11.09 -29.55 -47.77
C GLY A 184 -9.77 -30.33 -47.85
N MET A 185 -9.01 -30.44 -46.75
CA MET A 185 -7.75 -31.19 -46.75
C MET A 185 -7.97 -32.70 -46.97
N ARG A 186 -7.02 -33.38 -47.63
CA ARG A 186 -6.93 -34.85 -47.71
C ARG A 186 -5.94 -35.42 -46.69
N ILE A 187 -6.01 -36.72 -46.43
CA ILE A 187 -4.99 -37.42 -45.63
C ILE A 187 -3.62 -37.30 -46.34
N GLY A 188 -2.59 -36.93 -45.58
CA GLY A 188 -1.23 -36.73 -46.07
C GLY A 188 -0.92 -35.29 -46.49
N GLU A 189 -1.93 -34.47 -46.80
CA GLU A 189 -1.75 -33.07 -47.23
C GLU A 189 -1.18 -32.24 -46.09
N VAL A 190 -0.18 -31.41 -46.42
CA VAL A 190 0.43 -30.46 -45.50
C VAL A 190 -0.04 -29.06 -45.87
N ARG A 191 -0.43 -28.28 -44.87
CA ARG A 191 -0.76 -26.86 -45.04
C ARG A 191 -0.02 -26.01 -44.04
N HIS A 192 0.32 -24.81 -44.47
CA HIS A 192 0.90 -23.78 -43.62
C HIS A 192 0.05 -22.52 -43.67
N PHE A 193 -0.25 -21.97 -42.50
CA PHE A 193 -1.02 -20.73 -42.41
C PHE A 193 -0.69 -19.99 -41.10
N VAL A 194 -0.87 -18.68 -41.14
CA VAL A 194 -0.73 -17.81 -39.97
C VAL A 194 -2.11 -17.40 -39.51
N ILE A 195 -2.44 -17.69 -38.26
CA ILE A 195 -3.60 -17.11 -37.58
C ILE A 195 -3.14 -15.79 -36.95
N PRO A 196 -3.61 -14.62 -37.43
CA PRO A 196 -3.26 -13.37 -36.80
C PRO A 196 -3.83 -13.30 -35.38
N ALA A 197 -3.18 -12.55 -34.49
CA ALA A 197 -3.58 -12.41 -33.09
C ALA A 197 -5.04 -11.96 -32.92
N SER A 198 -5.57 -11.19 -33.87
CA SER A 198 -6.97 -10.75 -33.93
C SER A 198 -7.98 -11.89 -34.14
N GLN A 199 -7.52 -13.04 -34.63
CA GLN A 199 -8.31 -14.25 -34.89
C GLN A 199 -7.88 -15.44 -34.01
N GLY A 200 -6.84 -15.26 -33.19
CA GLY A 200 -6.29 -16.25 -32.27
C GLY A 200 -6.89 -16.12 -30.86
N TYR A 201 -6.01 -16.05 -29.86
CA TYR A 201 -6.42 -15.89 -28.46
C TYR A 201 -6.62 -14.41 -28.14
N THR A 202 -7.89 -13.98 -28.09
CA THR A 202 -8.25 -12.57 -27.89
C THR A 202 -8.59 -12.22 -26.43
N SER A 203 -8.55 -13.17 -25.50
CA SER A 203 -8.73 -12.90 -24.07
C SER A 203 -7.41 -12.50 -23.41
N PRO A 204 -7.32 -11.37 -22.68
CA PRO A 204 -6.09 -10.98 -21.97
C PRO A 204 -5.62 -11.98 -20.90
N THR A 205 -6.45 -12.95 -20.53
CA THR A 205 -6.11 -14.03 -19.58
C THR A 205 -5.35 -15.19 -20.23
N ASP A 206 -5.34 -15.28 -21.56
CA ASP A 206 -4.69 -16.37 -22.30
C ASP A 206 -3.18 -16.12 -22.44
N THR A 207 -2.37 -17.18 -22.29
CA THR A 207 -0.91 -17.09 -22.39
C THR A 207 -0.42 -16.71 -23.78
N LEU A 208 -1.24 -16.96 -24.81
CA LEU A 208 -0.98 -16.63 -26.22
C LEU A 208 -1.71 -15.35 -26.65
N TYR A 209 -2.24 -14.56 -25.70
CA TYR A 209 -2.90 -13.30 -26.01
C TYR A 209 -1.99 -12.37 -26.80
N GLY A 210 -2.53 -11.84 -27.90
CA GLY A 210 -1.84 -10.88 -28.75
C GLY A 210 -0.69 -11.45 -29.59
N GLN A 211 -0.57 -12.78 -29.68
CA GLN A 211 0.44 -13.44 -30.51
C GLN A 211 -0.14 -13.89 -31.86
N ASP A 212 0.60 -13.68 -32.94
CA ASP A 212 0.33 -14.34 -34.21
C ASP A 212 0.87 -15.76 -34.16
N LEU A 213 0.08 -16.70 -34.67
CA LEU A 213 0.31 -18.13 -34.55
C LEU A 213 0.54 -18.75 -35.92
N GLU A 214 1.75 -19.23 -36.16
CA GLU A 214 2.16 -19.91 -37.38
C GLU A 214 1.92 -21.41 -37.20
N TYR A 215 1.08 -22.02 -38.05
CA TYR A 215 0.71 -23.43 -37.99
C TYR A 215 1.18 -24.16 -39.23
N ILE A 216 1.92 -25.25 -39.05
CA ILE A 216 2.14 -26.28 -40.08
C ILE A 216 1.28 -27.47 -39.67
N VAL A 217 0.34 -27.88 -40.50
CA VAL A 217 -0.61 -28.97 -40.20
C VAL A 217 -0.55 -30.07 -41.25
N GLN A 218 -0.79 -31.30 -40.83
CA GLN A 218 -0.94 -32.46 -41.70
C GLN A 218 -2.13 -33.31 -41.24
N VAL A 219 -3.07 -33.61 -42.14
CA VAL A 219 -4.18 -34.52 -41.81
C VAL A 219 -3.68 -35.96 -41.87
N THR A 220 -3.86 -36.72 -40.79
CA THR A 220 -3.41 -38.12 -40.71
C THR A 220 -4.56 -39.13 -40.68
N ARG A 221 -5.81 -38.67 -40.41
CA ARG A 221 -7.00 -39.51 -40.34
C ARG A 221 -8.26 -38.75 -40.71
N ILE A 222 -9.18 -39.39 -41.45
CA ILE A 222 -10.56 -38.92 -41.66
C ILE A 222 -11.54 -40.08 -41.41
N GLY A 223 -12.43 -39.93 -40.44
CA GLY A 223 -13.32 -41.00 -39.99
C GLY A 223 -12.52 -42.20 -39.47
N SER A 224 -12.74 -43.37 -40.08
CA SER A 224 -11.96 -44.59 -39.82
C SER A 224 -10.79 -44.80 -40.79
N ASN A 225 -10.59 -43.88 -41.75
CA ASN A 225 -9.56 -44.00 -42.78
C ASN A 225 -8.24 -43.34 -42.32
N PHE A 226 -7.14 -44.09 -42.46
CA PHE A 226 -5.77 -43.66 -42.19
C PHE A 226 -4.86 -43.78 -43.43
N THR A 227 -5.39 -44.26 -44.54
CA THR A 227 -4.61 -44.53 -45.74
C THR A 227 -4.36 -43.22 -46.47
N ASN A 228 -3.09 -42.84 -46.60
CA ASN A 228 -2.69 -41.71 -47.43
C ASN A 228 -2.76 -42.13 -48.91
N PRO A 229 -3.62 -41.51 -49.75
CA PRO A 229 -3.76 -41.87 -51.17
C PRO A 229 -2.46 -41.76 -51.96
N ALA A 230 -1.56 -40.83 -51.58
CA ALA A 230 -0.28 -40.64 -52.26
C ALA A 230 0.69 -41.83 -52.11
N GLN A 231 0.43 -42.79 -51.21
CA GLN A 231 1.23 -44.01 -51.10
C GLN A 231 1.08 -44.95 -52.31
N THR A 232 0.00 -44.77 -53.08
CA THR A 232 -0.24 -45.54 -54.32
C THR A 232 0.31 -44.84 -55.57
N SER A 233 0.57 -43.54 -55.48
CA SER A 233 1.13 -42.71 -56.54
C SER A 233 2.51 -43.18 -56.97
N ARG A 234 2.71 -43.23 -58.28
CA ARG A 234 3.96 -43.61 -58.93
C ARG A 234 4.11 -42.78 -60.17
N VAL A 235 5.34 -42.43 -60.52
CA VAL A 235 5.65 -41.73 -61.77
C VAL A 235 6.67 -42.50 -62.57
N SER A 236 6.47 -42.53 -63.89
CA SER A 236 7.52 -42.76 -64.87
C SER A 236 7.78 -41.44 -65.57
N TYR A 237 9.01 -40.92 -65.51
CA TYR A 237 9.36 -39.63 -66.08
C TYR A 237 10.72 -39.65 -66.76
N SER A 238 10.95 -38.65 -67.61
CA SER A 238 12.24 -38.38 -68.22
C SER A 238 12.49 -36.87 -68.34
N TYR A 239 13.74 -36.47 -68.16
CA TYR A 239 14.26 -35.13 -68.41
C TYR A 239 15.21 -35.16 -69.62
N GLY A 240 14.93 -34.34 -70.62
CA GLY A 240 15.67 -34.31 -71.87
C GLY A 240 15.77 -32.91 -72.48
N HIS A 241 16.30 -32.84 -73.70
CA HIS A 241 16.36 -31.63 -74.50
C HIS A 241 15.89 -31.89 -75.93
N GLY A 242 15.27 -30.88 -76.55
CA GLY A 242 14.86 -30.99 -77.94
C GLY A 242 16.03 -30.80 -78.90
N VAL A 243 16.08 -31.65 -79.93
CA VAL A 243 17.11 -31.65 -80.99
C VAL A 243 16.54 -31.32 -82.38
N SER A 244 15.21 -31.24 -82.48
CA SER A 244 14.47 -30.87 -83.69
C SER A 244 13.09 -30.35 -83.29
N THR A 245 12.26 -29.97 -84.26
CA THR A 245 10.89 -29.48 -84.03
C THR A 245 10.03 -30.49 -83.26
N LEU A 246 10.18 -31.80 -83.50
CA LEU A 246 9.39 -32.88 -82.90
C LEU A 246 10.26 -34.04 -82.36
N GLN A 247 11.54 -33.80 -82.06
CA GLN A 247 12.44 -34.84 -81.54
C GLN A 247 13.20 -34.33 -80.32
N HIS A 248 13.40 -35.21 -79.35
CA HIS A 248 14.13 -34.93 -78.14
C HIS A 248 15.12 -36.06 -77.82
N LEU A 249 16.11 -35.77 -76.99
CA LEU A 249 17.03 -36.75 -76.41
C LEU A 249 17.03 -36.61 -74.90
N VAL A 250 17.03 -37.75 -74.20
CA VAL A 250 17.09 -37.80 -72.74
C VAL A 250 18.48 -37.41 -72.26
N TYR A 251 18.56 -36.57 -71.23
CA TYR A 251 19.83 -36.23 -70.60
C TYR A 251 20.39 -37.45 -69.84
N ALA A 252 21.71 -37.67 -69.92
CA ALA A 252 22.34 -38.72 -69.12
C ALA A 252 22.21 -38.46 -67.61
N ASN A 253 22.14 -37.18 -67.22
CA ASN A 253 21.98 -36.75 -65.84
C ASN A 253 20.54 -36.27 -65.54
N GLN A 254 19.80 -37.07 -64.77
CA GLN A 254 18.43 -36.76 -64.34
C GLN A 254 18.35 -35.96 -63.02
N SER A 255 19.48 -35.64 -62.37
CA SER A 255 19.53 -35.02 -61.02
C SER A 255 18.98 -33.59 -60.92
N ARG A 256 18.56 -33.00 -62.04
CA ARG A 256 17.86 -31.72 -62.03
C ARG A 256 16.46 -31.83 -61.42
N ILE A 257 15.83 -33.00 -61.56
CA ILE A 257 14.58 -33.36 -60.90
C ILE A 257 14.93 -33.95 -59.53
N LEU A 258 14.59 -33.23 -58.46
CA LEU A 258 14.89 -33.60 -57.08
C LEU A 258 13.85 -34.57 -56.50
N SER A 259 12.60 -34.41 -56.93
CA SER A 259 11.47 -35.25 -56.54
C SER A 259 10.44 -35.22 -57.66
N ALA A 260 9.76 -36.34 -57.88
CA ALA A 260 8.65 -36.43 -58.81
C ALA A 260 7.69 -37.53 -58.38
N ASN A 261 6.39 -37.30 -58.58
CA ASN A 261 5.37 -38.34 -58.42
C ASN A 261 4.14 -38.02 -59.29
N ALA A 262 3.27 -39.00 -59.51
CA ALA A 262 2.11 -38.86 -60.38
C ALA A 262 0.94 -39.72 -59.92
N SER A 263 -0.27 -39.26 -60.24
CA SER A 263 -1.51 -40.02 -60.09
C SER A 263 -2.37 -39.86 -61.33
N ASP A 264 -3.17 -40.86 -61.64
CA ASP A 264 -4.18 -40.82 -62.69
C ASP A 264 -5.47 -41.43 -62.14
N ASN A 265 -6.61 -40.76 -62.28
CA ASN A 265 -7.94 -41.26 -61.87
C ASN A 265 -8.75 -41.87 -63.03
N GLY A 266 -8.11 -42.14 -64.17
CA GLY A 266 -8.70 -42.71 -65.38
C GLY A 266 -9.30 -41.69 -66.33
N VAL A 267 -9.31 -40.41 -65.94
CA VAL A 267 -9.74 -39.27 -66.77
C VAL A 267 -8.69 -38.16 -66.76
N THR A 268 -7.99 -37.98 -65.65
CA THR A 268 -7.04 -36.88 -65.44
C THR A 268 -5.75 -37.42 -64.84
N THR A 269 -4.65 -37.21 -65.55
CA THR A 269 -3.30 -37.44 -65.07
C THR A 269 -2.76 -36.18 -64.41
N GLN A 270 -2.21 -36.34 -63.20
CA GLN A 270 -1.54 -35.30 -62.42
C GLN A 270 -0.09 -35.71 -62.19
N VAL A 271 0.82 -34.76 -62.38
CA VAL A 271 2.27 -34.99 -62.23
C VAL A 271 2.90 -33.81 -61.51
N GLU A 272 3.78 -34.10 -60.56
CA GLU A 272 4.49 -33.07 -59.80
C GLU A 272 6.00 -33.24 -59.91
N TYR A 273 6.72 -32.13 -59.96
CA TYR A 273 8.17 -32.08 -60.08
C TYR A 273 8.77 -30.99 -59.20
N TYR A 274 9.85 -31.34 -58.49
CA TYR A 274 10.72 -30.38 -57.82
C TYR A 274 11.99 -30.22 -58.63
N ILE A 275 12.19 -29.05 -59.22
CA ILE A 275 13.20 -28.85 -60.26
C ILE A 275 14.22 -27.83 -59.79
N LYS A 276 15.49 -28.20 -59.84
CA LYS A 276 16.57 -27.26 -59.52
C LYS A 276 16.66 -26.15 -60.57
N MET A 277 16.48 -24.91 -60.15
CA MET A 277 16.48 -23.73 -61.05
C MET A 277 17.87 -23.49 -61.66
N ASN A 278 18.93 -23.59 -60.83
CA ASN A 278 20.33 -23.52 -61.26
C ASN A 278 20.98 -24.92 -61.21
N GLY A 279 21.25 -25.51 -62.37
CA GLY A 279 21.96 -26.79 -62.48
C GLY A 279 23.42 -26.71 -62.00
N THR A 280 24.00 -27.85 -61.62
CA THR A 280 25.43 -27.97 -61.23
C THR A 280 26.34 -28.45 -62.36
N GLY A 281 25.82 -28.62 -63.58
CA GLY A 281 26.56 -29.02 -64.78
C GLY A 281 26.38 -28.01 -65.93
N SER A 282 27.07 -28.23 -67.05
CA SER A 282 26.93 -27.44 -68.29
C SER A 282 25.71 -27.80 -69.14
N GLU A 283 24.86 -28.71 -68.66
CA GLU A 283 23.69 -29.24 -69.37
C GLU A 283 22.41 -28.60 -68.81
N GLY A 284 21.52 -28.16 -69.71
CA GLY A 284 20.23 -27.54 -69.39
C GLY A 284 20.24 -26.02 -69.26
N ILE A 285 19.07 -25.42 -69.48
CA ILE A 285 18.79 -23.99 -69.45
C ILE A 285 18.45 -23.55 -68.03
N ALA A 286 19.34 -22.80 -67.39
CA ALA A 286 19.13 -22.30 -66.03
C ALA A 286 17.99 -21.27 -65.95
N LEU A 287 17.11 -21.43 -64.97
CA LEU A 287 16.02 -20.51 -64.69
C LEU A 287 16.50 -19.48 -63.68
N GLN A 288 16.86 -18.30 -64.16
CA GLN A 288 17.33 -17.21 -63.30
C GLN A 288 16.15 -16.49 -62.67
N ASN A 289 16.23 -16.23 -61.35
CA ASN A 289 15.23 -15.48 -60.64
C ASN A 289 15.44 -13.96 -60.84
N SER A 290 14.81 -13.38 -61.87
CA SER A 290 14.92 -11.97 -62.21
C SER A 290 13.67 -11.47 -62.93
N THR A 291 13.16 -10.31 -62.51
CA THR A 291 12.04 -9.62 -63.17
C THR A 291 12.38 -9.07 -64.56
N SER A 292 13.66 -9.09 -64.95
CA SER A 292 14.13 -8.63 -66.27
C SER A 292 14.24 -9.74 -67.30
N LEU A 293 13.99 -11.00 -66.92
CA LEU A 293 14.07 -12.17 -67.78
C LEU A 293 12.71 -12.86 -67.84
N SER A 294 12.29 -13.29 -69.03
CA SER A 294 11.10 -14.12 -69.25
C SER A 294 11.53 -15.40 -69.95
N PHE A 295 10.96 -16.53 -69.57
CA PHE A 295 11.26 -17.83 -70.15
C PHE A 295 9.99 -18.37 -70.81
N PRO A 296 10.00 -18.64 -72.12
CA PRO A 296 8.84 -19.26 -72.75
C PRO A 296 8.71 -20.70 -72.27
N PHE A 297 7.49 -21.09 -71.91
CA PHE A 297 7.10 -22.43 -71.49
C PHE A 297 6.09 -23.00 -72.48
N LEU A 298 6.21 -24.28 -72.81
CA LEU A 298 5.32 -25.00 -73.70
C LEU A 298 4.79 -26.23 -72.98
N LEU A 299 3.47 -26.39 -72.89
CA LEU A 299 2.80 -27.54 -72.28
C LEU A 299 2.38 -28.52 -73.36
N MET A 300 2.53 -29.82 -73.12
CA MET A 300 2.17 -30.87 -74.07
C MET A 300 1.60 -32.07 -73.31
N PHE A 301 0.78 -32.88 -73.97
CA PHE A 301 0.33 -34.16 -73.43
C PHE A 301 0.11 -35.19 -74.54
N SER A 302 0.03 -36.45 -74.17
CA SER A 302 -0.34 -37.55 -75.06
C SER A 302 -1.33 -38.49 -74.37
N SER A 303 -2.12 -39.20 -75.16
CA SER A 303 -2.96 -40.31 -74.68
C SER A 303 -2.20 -41.63 -74.56
N SER A 304 -0.90 -41.66 -74.87
CA SER A 304 -0.03 -42.83 -74.77
C SER A 304 0.91 -42.71 -73.58
N GLU A 305 1.23 -43.84 -72.95
CA GLU A 305 2.30 -43.96 -71.94
C GLU A 305 3.70 -44.02 -72.58
N ASP A 306 3.78 -44.13 -73.92
CA ASP A 306 5.05 -44.13 -74.64
C ASP A 306 5.75 -42.77 -74.54
N LEU A 307 6.81 -42.75 -73.75
CA LEU A 307 7.64 -41.59 -73.46
C LEU A 307 8.41 -41.04 -74.65
N ASP A 308 8.64 -41.86 -75.68
CA ASP A 308 9.36 -41.43 -76.90
C ASP A 308 8.41 -40.82 -77.94
N ALA A 309 7.09 -40.95 -77.76
CA ALA A 309 6.09 -40.52 -78.72
C ALA A 309 5.62 -39.08 -78.45
N LEU A 310 6.17 -38.10 -79.20
CA LEU A 310 5.66 -36.72 -79.20
C LEU A 310 4.38 -36.56 -80.03
N PRO A 311 3.48 -35.61 -79.70
CA PRO A 311 2.27 -35.36 -80.47
C PRO A 311 2.62 -34.91 -81.88
N THR A 312 1.94 -35.47 -82.88
CA THR A 312 2.22 -35.18 -84.29
C THR A 312 1.51 -33.92 -84.80
N GLN A 313 0.63 -33.31 -83.97
CA GLN A 313 -0.09 -32.09 -84.28
C GLN A 313 0.16 -31.02 -83.20
N HIS A 314 0.39 -29.78 -83.65
CA HIS A 314 0.56 -28.62 -82.77
C HIS A 314 -0.70 -28.26 -81.97
N SER A 315 -1.89 -28.80 -82.30
CA SER A 315 -3.12 -28.59 -81.52
C SER A 315 -3.06 -29.19 -80.12
N ASP A 316 -2.16 -30.16 -79.91
CA ASP A 316 -1.97 -30.84 -78.62
C ASP A 316 -0.93 -30.12 -77.75
N TRP A 317 -0.41 -28.98 -78.24
CA TRP A 317 0.57 -28.13 -77.56
C TRP A 317 -0.08 -26.82 -77.14
N SER A 318 0.33 -26.29 -76.00
CA SER A 318 -0.14 -24.97 -75.55
C SER A 318 0.42 -23.85 -76.43
N TYR A 319 -0.18 -22.66 -76.33
CA TYR A 319 0.57 -21.47 -76.71
C TYR A 319 1.76 -21.26 -75.74
N PRO A 320 2.89 -20.68 -76.21
CA PRO A 320 4.00 -20.38 -75.33
C PRO A 320 3.61 -19.42 -74.21
N LEU A 321 3.81 -19.85 -72.97
CA LEU A 321 3.58 -19.08 -71.76
C LEU A 321 4.89 -18.38 -71.36
N GLU A 322 4.91 -17.05 -71.35
CA GLU A 322 6.10 -16.29 -70.96
C GLU A 322 6.21 -16.20 -69.45
N VAL A 323 7.06 -17.02 -68.85
CA VAL A 323 7.20 -17.16 -67.40
C VAL A 323 8.29 -16.24 -66.86
N GLN A 324 7.91 -15.35 -65.95
CA GLN A 324 8.81 -14.52 -65.16
C GLN A 324 8.88 -15.06 -63.72
N MET A 325 10.09 -15.27 -63.23
CA MET A 325 10.34 -15.65 -61.84
C MET A 325 10.50 -14.38 -61.00
N ILE A 326 9.60 -14.15 -60.03
CA ILE A 326 9.62 -12.96 -59.19
C ILE A 326 10.56 -13.19 -58.00
N PRO A 327 11.64 -12.41 -57.83
CA PRO A 327 12.55 -12.58 -56.71
C PRO A 327 11.93 -12.11 -55.39
N ASN A 328 12.43 -12.68 -54.29
CA ASN A 328 12.08 -12.17 -52.97
C ASN A 328 12.59 -10.74 -52.79
N ALA A 329 11.85 -9.91 -52.06
CA ALA A 329 12.22 -8.54 -51.73
C ALA A 329 12.48 -8.43 -50.22
N ALA A 330 13.36 -7.50 -49.80
CA ALA A 330 13.54 -7.23 -48.38
C ALA A 330 12.35 -6.39 -47.84
N PRO A 331 12.03 -6.49 -46.54
CA PRO A 331 10.93 -5.74 -45.94
C PRO A 331 11.02 -4.23 -46.16
N LEU A 332 9.89 -3.57 -46.40
CA LEU A 332 9.79 -2.11 -46.43
C LEU A 332 9.61 -1.56 -45.00
N LEU A 333 10.42 -0.56 -44.62
CA LEU A 333 10.40 0.05 -43.28
C LEU A 333 9.99 1.51 -43.33
N LEU A 334 8.95 1.87 -42.59
CA LEU A 334 8.43 3.23 -42.45
C LEU A 334 8.28 3.61 -40.97
N LEU A 335 9.08 4.58 -40.51
CA LEU A 335 8.99 5.09 -39.14
C LEU A 335 7.75 6.00 -38.98
N GLN A 336 6.83 5.63 -38.09
CA GLN A 336 5.62 6.39 -37.77
C GLN A 336 5.84 7.34 -36.60
N SER A 337 6.57 6.88 -35.58
CA SER A 337 6.94 7.66 -34.40
C SER A 337 8.35 7.27 -33.95
N PRO A 338 9.18 8.23 -33.51
CA PRO A 338 8.98 9.67 -33.65
C PRO A 338 9.07 10.13 -35.12
N LYS A 339 8.53 11.32 -35.43
CA LYS A 339 8.62 11.87 -36.80
C LYS A 339 10.07 12.21 -37.13
N VAL A 340 10.42 12.11 -38.41
CA VAL A 340 11.77 12.46 -38.87
C VAL A 340 12.10 13.90 -38.46
N ASN A 341 13.27 14.11 -37.84
CA ASN A 341 13.74 15.38 -37.28
C ASN A 341 12.94 15.94 -36.08
N GLU A 342 12.13 15.13 -35.42
CA GLU A 342 11.46 15.53 -34.18
C GLU A 342 12.47 15.77 -33.03
N SER A 343 12.15 16.73 -32.16
CA SER A 343 12.93 17.00 -30.95
C SER A 343 12.40 16.16 -29.79
N LEU A 344 13.20 15.20 -29.35
CA LEU A 344 12.87 14.26 -28.29
C LEU A 344 13.42 14.74 -26.95
N THR A 345 12.74 14.38 -25.86
CA THR A 345 13.11 14.84 -24.51
C THR A 345 13.82 13.74 -23.71
N TRP A 346 13.05 12.98 -22.94
CA TRP A 346 13.55 11.99 -21.97
C TRP A 346 13.20 10.57 -22.35
N VAL A 347 12.09 10.40 -23.05
CA VAL A 347 11.52 9.13 -23.47
C VAL A 347 10.99 9.32 -24.88
N ALA A 348 11.16 8.31 -25.73
CA ALA A 348 10.59 8.31 -27.06
C ALA A 348 9.83 7.02 -27.31
N ASP A 349 8.60 7.16 -27.80
CA ASP A 349 7.80 6.05 -28.29
C ASP A 349 8.18 5.80 -29.76
N ILE A 350 8.78 4.64 -29.98
CA ILE A 350 9.12 4.15 -31.31
C ILE A 350 7.93 3.36 -31.82
N ALA A 351 7.47 3.71 -33.01
CA ALA A 351 6.49 2.94 -33.78
C ALA A 351 6.98 2.81 -35.22
N LEU A 352 7.27 1.58 -35.63
CA LEU A 352 7.80 1.23 -36.95
C LEU A 352 6.76 0.40 -37.70
N ASN A 353 6.33 0.89 -38.86
CA ASN A 353 5.55 0.09 -39.79
C ASN A 353 6.51 -0.70 -40.68
N ALA A 354 6.57 -2.02 -40.50
CA ALA A 354 7.41 -2.91 -41.29
C ALA A 354 6.50 -3.87 -42.06
N THR A 355 6.52 -3.77 -43.39
CA THR A 355 5.66 -4.54 -44.30
C THR A 355 6.50 -5.33 -45.28
N ASP A 356 5.98 -6.47 -45.75
CA ASP A 356 6.68 -7.32 -46.71
C ASP A 356 5.70 -8.01 -47.66
N ASN A 357 6.21 -8.67 -48.71
CA ASN A 357 5.42 -9.51 -49.63
C ASN A 357 4.85 -10.77 -48.93
N THR A 358 5.52 -11.27 -47.88
CA THR A 358 4.99 -12.31 -46.98
C THR A 358 4.65 -11.69 -45.62
N PHE A 359 5.53 -11.78 -44.61
CA PHE A 359 5.36 -11.12 -43.33
C PHE A 359 6.70 -10.87 -42.62
N VAL A 360 6.76 -9.82 -41.80
CA VAL A 360 7.98 -9.51 -41.04
C VAL A 360 8.11 -10.41 -39.81
N ARG A 361 9.29 -11.04 -39.67
CA ARG A 361 9.60 -12.00 -38.60
C ARG A 361 10.10 -11.32 -37.33
N ARG A 362 10.96 -10.32 -37.49
CA ARG A 362 11.61 -9.59 -36.39
C ARG A 362 11.98 -8.18 -36.82
N ALA A 363 11.84 -7.23 -35.90
CA ALA A 363 12.34 -5.87 -36.08
C ALA A 363 13.16 -5.43 -34.86
N PHE A 364 14.20 -4.63 -35.09
CA PHE A 364 15.05 -4.07 -34.04
C PHE A 364 15.33 -2.60 -34.29
N TYR A 365 15.72 -1.91 -33.23
CA TYR A 365 16.27 -0.57 -33.27
C TYR A 365 17.62 -0.50 -32.57
N LYS A 366 18.47 0.44 -32.97
CA LYS A 366 19.64 0.87 -32.21
C LYS A 366 19.82 2.37 -32.33
N VAL A 367 20.46 2.95 -31.32
CA VAL A 367 20.82 4.38 -31.29
C VAL A 367 22.33 4.47 -31.37
N ASP A 368 22.82 5.28 -32.30
CA ASP A 368 24.23 5.45 -32.67
C ASP A 368 24.90 4.10 -32.98
N GLU A 369 26.02 3.80 -32.29
CA GLU A 369 26.76 2.54 -32.38
C GLU A 369 26.45 1.57 -31.23
N GLY A 370 25.28 1.73 -30.60
CA GLY A 370 24.79 0.82 -29.56
C GLY A 370 24.34 -0.56 -30.09
N ASN A 371 23.95 -1.43 -29.16
CA ASN A 371 23.42 -2.76 -29.48
C ASN A 371 22.00 -2.70 -30.05
N TRP A 372 21.68 -3.65 -30.94
CA TRP A 372 20.33 -3.86 -31.44
C TRP A 372 19.39 -4.30 -30.32
N THR A 373 18.26 -3.61 -30.20
CA THR A 373 17.21 -3.88 -29.21
C THR A 373 15.93 -4.26 -29.95
N LYS A 374 15.25 -5.32 -29.51
CA LYS A 374 14.06 -5.87 -30.17
C LYS A 374 12.87 -4.91 -30.06
N LEU A 375 12.14 -4.75 -31.17
CA LEU A 375 10.80 -4.14 -31.19
C LEU A 375 9.74 -5.24 -31.03
N ASN A 376 8.61 -4.91 -30.40
CA ASN A 376 7.51 -5.84 -30.23
C ASN A 376 6.37 -5.52 -31.21
N HIS A 377 5.85 -6.52 -31.90
CA HIS A 377 4.69 -6.34 -32.77
C HIS A 377 3.43 -6.15 -31.92
N ASN A 378 2.70 -5.06 -32.16
CA ASN A 378 1.42 -4.76 -31.53
C ASN A 378 0.30 -5.03 -32.55
N PHE A 379 -0.50 -6.06 -32.31
CA PHE A 379 -1.54 -6.49 -33.24
C PHE A 379 -2.71 -5.51 -33.37
N ASN A 380 -2.95 -4.65 -32.38
CA ASN A 380 -4.03 -3.66 -32.45
C ASN A 380 -3.67 -2.52 -33.43
N THR A 381 -2.39 -2.14 -33.46
CA THR A 381 -1.89 -1.06 -34.32
C THR A 381 -1.27 -1.59 -35.62
N SER A 382 -0.94 -2.88 -35.67
CA SER A 382 -0.12 -3.51 -36.72
C SER A 382 1.27 -2.87 -36.87
N LEU A 383 1.83 -2.35 -35.77
CA LEU A 383 3.13 -1.68 -35.73
C LEU A 383 4.12 -2.42 -34.85
N TRP A 384 5.42 -2.22 -35.12
CA TRP A 384 6.52 -2.65 -34.27
C TRP A 384 6.89 -1.52 -33.31
N GLU A 385 6.65 -1.74 -32.02
CA GLU A 385 6.67 -0.69 -31.01
C GLU A 385 7.72 -0.96 -29.91
N ALA A 386 8.29 0.12 -29.37
CA ALA A 386 9.08 0.11 -28.14
C ALA A 386 9.11 1.50 -27.49
N VAL A 387 9.30 1.53 -26.18
CA VAL A 387 9.55 2.76 -25.42
C VAL A 387 11.05 2.85 -25.13
N VAL A 388 11.67 3.98 -25.42
CA VAL A 388 13.13 4.16 -25.27
C VAL A 388 13.46 5.24 -24.27
N ALA A 389 14.18 4.86 -23.22
CA ALA A 389 14.80 5.80 -22.29
C ALA A 389 15.93 6.57 -22.98
N LEU A 390 15.73 7.88 -23.17
CA LEU A 390 16.72 8.73 -23.77
C LEU A 390 17.73 9.29 -22.76
N ALA A 391 17.45 9.21 -21.46
CA ALA A 391 18.26 9.82 -20.39
C ALA A 391 19.77 9.50 -20.45
N LYS A 392 20.14 8.34 -21.01
CA LYS A 392 21.55 7.92 -21.17
C LYS A 392 22.29 8.58 -22.34
N TYR A 393 21.59 9.23 -23.26
CA TYR A 393 22.16 9.93 -24.41
C TYR A 393 22.35 11.42 -24.10
N SER A 394 23.37 12.03 -24.72
CA SER A 394 23.65 13.47 -24.65
C SER A 394 22.55 14.30 -25.33
N ASN A 395 22.53 15.62 -25.08
CA ASN A 395 21.75 16.52 -25.93
C ASN A 395 22.46 16.68 -27.28
N GLY A 396 21.70 16.71 -28.37
CA GLY A 396 22.24 16.79 -29.72
C GLY A 396 21.56 15.81 -30.68
N THR A 397 22.07 15.73 -31.91
CA THR A 397 21.56 14.82 -32.93
C THR A 397 22.13 13.43 -32.75
N HIS A 398 21.24 12.43 -32.69
CA HIS A 398 21.55 11.01 -32.59
C HIS A 398 21.02 10.25 -33.80
N LEU A 399 21.73 9.20 -34.20
CA LEU A 399 21.38 8.37 -35.36
C LEU A 399 20.61 7.13 -34.90
N PHE A 400 19.31 7.07 -35.20
CA PHE A 400 18.48 5.91 -34.94
C PHE A 400 18.47 5.02 -36.17
N ARG A 401 18.89 3.76 -36.02
CA ARG A 401 18.84 2.75 -37.08
C ARG A 401 17.79 1.71 -36.73
N PHE A 402 16.98 1.35 -37.71
CA PHE A 402 15.96 0.31 -37.61
C PHE A 402 16.28 -0.76 -38.63
N ASN A 403 16.07 -2.01 -38.26
CA ASN A 403 16.11 -3.11 -39.21
C ASN A 403 14.90 -4.03 -39.01
N ALA A 404 14.52 -4.72 -40.07
CA ALA A 404 13.60 -5.84 -39.97
C ALA A 404 14.00 -6.95 -40.93
N THR A 405 13.67 -8.17 -40.55
CA THR A 405 14.00 -9.39 -41.29
C THR A 405 12.74 -10.18 -41.59
N ASP A 406 12.63 -10.68 -42.82
CA ASP A 406 11.59 -11.59 -43.29
C ASP A 406 11.89 -13.07 -42.91
N PRO A 407 11.06 -14.06 -43.30
CA PRO A 407 11.31 -15.48 -43.05
C PRO A 407 12.48 -16.04 -43.87
N SER A 408 12.76 -15.46 -45.04
CA SER A 408 13.88 -15.78 -45.92
C SER A 408 15.25 -15.24 -45.48
N ASN A 409 15.30 -14.53 -44.35
CA ASN A 409 16.48 -13.83 -43.82
C ASN A 409 16.95 -12.60 -44.63
N LEU A 410 16.16 -12.07 -45.56
CA LEU A 410 16.42 -10.76 -46.14
C LEU A 410 16.15 -9.67 -45.10
N THR A 411 17.09 -8.75 -44.95
CA THR A 411 17.04 -7.69 -43.95
C THR A 411 17.14 -6.34 -44.62
N SER A 412 16.22 -5.44 -44.28
CA SER A 412 16.30 -4.03 -44.64
C SER A 412 16.76 -3.20 -43.45
N VAL A 413 17.43 -2.08 -43.71
CA VAL A 413 17.91 -1.15 -42.69
C VAL A 413 17.58 0.27 -43.11
N VAL A 414 16.94 1.04 -42.22
CA VAL A 414 16.68 2.47 -42.41
C VAL A 414 17.29 3.27 -41.26
N SER A 415 17.68 4.51 -41.52
CA SER A 415 18.31 5.37 -40.52
C SER A 415 17.67 6.76 -40.49
N PHE A 416 17.45 7.30 -39.30
CA PHE A 416 16.85 8.62 -39.08
C PHE A 416 17.68 9.41 -38.08
N ASN A 417 17.85 10.71 -38.35
CA ASN A 417 18.43 11.65 -37.40
C ASN A 417 17.33 12.20 -36.49
N LEU A 418 17.52 12.08 -35.18
CA LEU A 418 16.59 12.58 -34.17
C LEU A 418 17.36 13.45 -33.18
N THR A 419 16.81 14.60 -32.81
CA THR A 419 17.51 15.55 -31.93
C THR A 419 16.98 15.39 -30.51
N ILE A 420 17.86 15.13 -29.56
CA ILE A 420 17.53 15.10 -28.14
C ILE A 420 17.77 16.49 -27.57
N SER A 421 16.72 17.15 -27.10
CA SER A 421 16.77 18.49 -26.51
C SER A 421 15.97 18.51 -25.20
N ARG A 422 16.63 18.90 -24.12
CA ARG A 422 16.06 18.87 -22.77
C ARG A 422 16.06 20.27 -22.17
N PRO A 423 14.89 20.83 -21.80
CA PRO A 423 14.79 22.23 -21.34
C PRO A 423 15.28 22.50 -19.91
N TYR A 424 15.83 21.52 -19.17
CA TYR A 424 16.30 21.71 -17.79
C TYR A 424 17.58 20.92 -17.47
N LEU A 425 18.47 21.55 -16.68
CA LEU A 425 19.66 20.95 -16.07
C LEU A 425 19.25 20.01 -14.92
N SER A 426 18.69 18.84 -15.22
CA SER A 426 18.81 17.74 -14.26
C SER A 426 20.29 17.44 -14.09
N LEU A 427 20.76 17.20 -12.87
CA LEU A 427 22.09 16.63 -12.60
C LEU A 427 22.37 15.51 -13.61
N LEU A 428 23.25 15.79 -14.58
CA LEU A 428 23.49 14.96 -15.75
C LEU A 428 23.91 13.56 -15.26
N GLY A 429 23.05 12.55 -15.39
CA GLY A 429 23.37 11.16 -15.07
C GLY A 429 22.68 10.53 -13.86
N MET A 430 21.82 11.21 -13.09
CA MET A 430 21.09 10.50 -12.02
C MET A 430 20.02 9.56 -12.59
N ARG A 431 20.13 8.27 -12.30
CA ARG A 431 19.11 7.26 -12.60
C ARG A 431 18.35 6.93 -11.32
N LEU A 432 17.03 7.09 -11.36
CA LEU A 432 16.14 6.84 -10.23
C LEU A 432 15.24 5.65 -10.54
N SER A 433 15.04 4.78 -9.56
CA SER A 433 13.99 3.77 -9.55
C SER A 433 13.21 3.89 -8.27
N VAL A 434 11.92 3.56 -8.28
CA VAL A 434 11.08 3.65 -7.09
C VAL A 434 10.14 2.47 -6.95
N SER A 435 9.98 2.01 -5.70
CA SER A 435 8.88 1.15 -5.30
C SER A 435 7.98 1.89 -4.32
N ARG A 436 6.75 2.16 -4.74
CA ARG A 436 5.71 2.81 -3.94
C ARG A 436 4.80 1.76 -3.32
N THR A 437 4.61 1.84 -2.01
CA THR A 437 3.56 1.12 -1.29
C THR A 437 2.58 2.12 -0.70
N VAL A 438 1.29 1.99 -1.04
CA VAL A 438 0.21 2.76 -0.43
C VAL A 438 -0.56 1.83 0.51
N SER A 439 -0.57 2.13 1.80
CA SER A 439 -1.25 1.36 2.85
C SER A 439 -2.37 2.20 3.48
N ASP A 440 -3.54 1.57 3.66
CA ASP A 440 -4.57 2.12 4.53
C ASP A 440 -4.30 1.72 5.99
N LEU A 441 -4.44 2.66 6.92
CA LEU A 441 -4.27 2.45 8.36
C LEU A 441 -5.62 2.52 9.07
N THR A 442 -5.63 2.20 10.36
CA THR A 442 -6.84 2.38 11.19
C THR A 442 -7.36 3.81 11.12
N TYR A 443 -8.68 3.96 11.06
CA TYR A 443 -9.38 5.24 10.89
C TYR A 443 -9.17 5.94 9.54
N HIS A 444 -8.79 5.20 8.50
CA HIS A 444 -8.62 5.72 7.13
C HIS A 444 -7.62 6.89 7.08
N THR A 445 -6.47 6.64 7.69
CA THR A 445 -5.26 7.44 7.49
C THR A 445 -4.39 6.65 6.54
N THR A 446 -3.87 7.28 5.51
CA THR A 446 -3.09 6.58 4.49
C THR A 446 -1.61 6.85 4.68
N GLN A 447 -0.81 5.80 4.55
CA GLN A 447 0.64 5.86 4.51
C GLN A 447 1.11 5.57 3.09
N VAL A 448 1.99 6.41 2.57
CA VAL A 448 2.65 6.23 1.28
C VAL A 448 4.14 6.10 1.56
N ALA A 449 4.67 4.90 1.34
CA ALA A 449 6.09 4.60 1.48
C ALA A 449 6.71 4.45 0.09
N ASP A 450 7.64 5.35 -0.25
CA ASP A 450 8.42 5.28 -1.49
C ASP A 450 9.85 4.86 -1.18
N VAL A 451 10.30 3.75 -1.76
CA VAL A 451 11.69 3.29 -1.69
C VAL A 451 12.39 3.63 -2.99
N PHE A 452 13.20 4.67 -2.95
CA PHE A 452 14.03 5.13 -4.06
C PHE A 452 15.37 4.43 -4.08
N THR A 453 15.78 3.97 -5.27
CA THR A 453 17.15 3.55 -5.57
C THR A 453 17.76 4.58 -6.50
N ILE A 454 18.79 5.26 -6.02
CA ILE A 454 19.51 6.32 -6.70
C ILE A 454 20.84 5.73 -7.19
N VAL A 455 21.10 5.86 -8.49
CA VAL A 455 22.41 5.56 -9.08
C VAL A 455 22.91 6.82 -9.76
N ASN A 456 24.09 7.29 -9.34
CA ASN A 456 24.70 8.47 -9.93
C ASN A 456 25.61 8.07 -11.11
N ASN A 457 25.19 8.28 -12.35
CA ASN A 457 26.05 8.13 -13.53
C ASN A 457 26.70 9.45 -13.97
N GLY A 458 26.59 10.50 -13.16
CA GLY A 458 27.23 11.80 -13.39
C GLY A 458 28.59 11.90 -12.72
N SER A 459 29.46 12.78 -13.24
CA SER A 459 30.79 13.02 -12.67
C SER A 459 30.77 13.83 -11.35
N ALA A 460 29.65 14.51 -11.04
CA ALA A 460 29.48 15.27 -9.81
C ALA A 460 28.74 14.44 -8.74
N PRO A 461 29.15 14.52 -7.46
CA PRO A 461 28.45 13.82 -6.38
C PRO A 461 27.07 14.44 -6.11
N ILE A 462 26.10 13.59 -5.77
CA ILE A 462 24.71 14.01 -5.50
C ILE A 462 24.48 14.02 -4.00
N SER A 463 24.21 15.19 -3.41
CA SER A 463 23.97 15.32 -1.96
C SER A 463 22.49 15.41 -1.58
N ALA A 464 21.59 15.62 -2.54
CA ALA A 464 20.16 15.76 -2.30
C ALA A 464 19.36 15.47 -3.57
N PHE A 465 18.09 15.14 -3.40
CA PHE A 465 17.12 15.06 -4.49
C PHE A 465 15.78 15.69 -4.09
N GLU A 466 14.96 16.01 -5.08
CA GLU A 466 13.70 16.73 -4.90
C GLU A 466 12.49 15.84 -5.16
N MET A 467 11.41 16.09 -4.41
CA MET A 467 10.14 15.41 -4.52
C MET A 467 9.01 16.43 -4.51
N TYR A 468 7.96 16.15 -5.27
CA TYR A 468 6.81 17.02 -5.45
C TYR A 468 5.50 16.29 -5.16
N LEU A 469 4.48 17.06 -4.78
CA LEU A 469 3.10 16.58 -4.62
C LEU A 469 2.13 17.67 -5.10
N PRO A 470 1.13 17.35 -5.95
CA PRO A 470 0.14 18.34 -6.37
C PRO A 470 -0.55 19.02 -5.19
N SER A 471 -0.74 20.34 -5.32
CA SER A 471 -1.37 21.19 -4.30
C SER A 471 -2.81 20.80 -3.99
N THR A 472 -3.46 20.03 -4.88
CA THR A 472 -4.77 19.39 -4.61
C THR A 472 -4.77 18.50 -3.37
N TYR A 473 -3.62 17.92 -2.99
CA TYR A 473 -3.47 17.10 -1.79
C TYR A 473 -2.99 17.88 -0.57
N MET A 474 -2.83 19.21 -0.66
CA MET A 474 -2.29 20.03 0.44
C MET A 474 -3.17 19.96 1.69
N SER A 475 -4.50 19.90 1.53
CA SER A 475 -5.44 19.76 2.64
C SER A 475 -5.44 18.38 3.28
N ASN A 476 -4.90 17.37 2.59
CA ASN A 476 -4.83 15.98 3.04
C ASN A 476 -3.48 15.63 3.67
N PHE A 477 -2.44 16.40 3.35
CA PHE A 477 -1.08 16.15 3.78
C PHE A 477 -0.91 16.33 5.29
N LEU A 478 -0.36 15.32 5.97
CA LEU A 478 -0.02 15.38 7.39
C LEU A 478 1.48 15.64 7.59
N SER A 479 2.33 14.74 7.10
CA SER A 479 3.79 14.84 7.26
C SER A 479 4.56 14.02 6.22
N LEU A 480 5.86 14.32 6.10
CA LEU A 480 6.82 13.61 5.26
C LEU A 480 8.13 13.43 6.04
N SER A 481 8.61 12.19 6.11
CA SER A 481 9.92 11.86 6.66
C SER A 481 10.72 11.02 5.65
N ALA A 482 12.03 10.94 5.86
CA ALA A 482 12.92 10.14 5.03
C ALA A 482 13.97 9.44 5.88
N GLU A 483 14.35 8.24 5.48
CA GLU A 483 15.41 7.42 6.08
C GLU A 483 16.29 6.81 4.98
N ASP A 484 17.56 6.55 5.29
CA ASP A 484 18.45 5.82 4.37
C ASP A 484 18.26 4.30 4.46
N GLY A 485 18.98 3.55 3.63
CA GLY A 485 18.97 2.08 3.64
C GLY A 485 19.39 1.44 4.98
N SER A 486 20.05 2.19 5.87
CA SER A 486 20.43 1.78 7.22
C SER A 486 19.46 2.27 8.30
N LYS A 487 18.30 2.83 7.91
CA LYS A 487 17.28 3.41 8.80
C LYS A 487 17.75 4.64 9.59
N ARG A 488 18.79 5.33 9.11
CA ARG A 488 19.20 6.63 9.68
C ARG A 488 18.26 7.70 9.13
N PRO A 489 17.72 8.59 9.98
CA PRO A 489 16.82 9.66 9.53
C PRO A 489 17.59 10.66 8.64
N LEU A 490 16.95 11.07 7.55
CA LEU A 490 17.47 12.06 6.61
C LEU A 490 16.82 13.43 6.83
N SER A 491 17.53 14.49 6.46
CA SER A 491 16.99 15.85 6.55
C SER A 491 16.03 16.11 5.38
N VAL A 492 14.77 16.42 5.70
CA VAL A 492 13.73 16.79 4.75
C VAL A 492 13.36 18.25 4.96
N ILE A 493 13.59 19.09 3.96
CA ILE A 493 13.24 20.52 4.01
C ILE A 493 12.09 20.76 3.05
N ARG A 494 10.98 21.29 3.59
CA ARG A 494 9.87 21.79 2.77
C ARG A 494 10.26 23.15 2.19
N LEU A 495 10.21 23.26 0.87
CA LEU A 495 10.52 24.48 0.13
C LEU A 495 9.23 25.19 -0.30
N ASN A 496 9.37 26.40 -0.86
CA ASN A 496 8.23 27.11 -1.44
C ASN A 496 7.62 26.29 -2.59
N ASN A 497 6.30 26.32 -2.69
CA ASN A 497 5.57 25.67 -3.77
C ASN A 497 6.06 26.21 -5.13
N THR A 498 6.20 25.33 -6.10
CA THR A 498 6.59 25.65 -7.49
C THR A 498 5.37 25.44 -8.39
N GLY A 499 4.73 26.54 -8.80
CA GLY A 499 3.43 26.46 -9.48
C GLY A 499 2.38 25.80 -8.58
N GLU A 500 1.66 24.80 -9.09
CA GLU A 500 0.64 24.04 -8.36
C GLU A 500 1.20 22.82 -7.62
N LEU A 501 2.52 22.76 -7.37
CA LEU A 501 3.17 21.63 -6.72
C LEU A 501 3.79 22.04 -5.37
N MET A 502 3.48 21.29 -4.33
CA MET A 502 4.24 21.29 -3.08
C MET A 502 5.62 20.66 -3.33
N HIS A 503 6.66 21.21 -2.71
CA HIS A 503 8.05 20.90 -3.02
C HIS A 503 8.85 20.59 -1.75
N TRP A 504 9.59 19.48 -1.78
CA TRP A 504 10.54 19.10 -0.74
C TRP A 504 11.90 18.76 -1.33
N ARG A 505 12.94 19.07 -0.55
CA ARG A 505 14.30 18.63 -0.80
C ARG A 505 14.76 17.68 0.30
N ILE A 506 15.26 16.52 -0.10
CA ILE A 506 15.71 15.44 0.79
C ILE A 506 17.22 15.34 0.66
N TYR A 507 17.93 15.58 1.76
CA TYR A 507 19.39 15.51 1.81
C TYR A 507 19.86 14.10 2.14
N LEU A 508 20.78 13.59 1.35
CA LEU A 508 21.44 12.32 1.61
C LEU A 508 22.41 12.48 2.78
N PHE A 509 22.54 11.42 3.59
CA PHE A 509 23.48 11.42 4.71
C PHE A 509 24.93 11.56 4.22
N GLU A 510 25.26 10.84 3.15
CA GLU A 510 26.53 10.93 2.42
C GLU A 510 26.22 11.22 0.94
N PRO A 511 27.00 12.10 0.27
CA PRO A 511 26.81 12.35 -1.15
C PRO A 511 27.10 11.10 -1.99
N ALA A 512 26.22 10.78 -2.93
CA ALA A 512 26.39 9.65 -3.84
C ALA A 512 27.43 9.96 -4.92
N GLY A 513 28.56 9.26 -4.92
CA GLY A 513 29.61 9.34 -5.93
C GLY A 513 29.27 8.64 -7.24
N PHE A 514 30.14 8.74 -8.25
CA PHE A 514 29.93 8.12 -9.56
C PHE A 514 29.85 6.58 -9.46
N GLY A 515 28.78 6.01 -10.00
CA GLY A 515 28.49 4.58 -10.00
C GLY A 515 27.96 4.04 -8.66
N GLU A 516 27.89 4.87 -7.61
CA GLU A 516 27.41 4.45 -6.30
C GLU A 516 25.88 4.32 -6.26
N LEU A 517 25.42 3.31 -5.52
CA LEU A 517 24.01 3.01 -5.32
C LEU A 517 23.60 3.40 -3.90
N HIS A 518 22.61 4.27 -3.80
CA HIS A 518 22.01 4.67 -2.53
C HIS A 518 20.52 4.33 -2.50
N THR A 519 20.06 3.88 -1.34
CA THR A 519 18.64 3.63 -1.09
C THR A 519 18.11 4.65 -0.11
N VAL A 520 17.00 5.28 -0.47
CA VAL A 520 16.28 6.25 0.37
C VAL A 520 14.83 5.83 0.46
N LYS A 521 14.30 5.74 1.67
CA LYS A 521 12.88 5.48 1.91
C LYS A 521 12.22 6.74 2.44
N THR A 522 11.20 7.22 1.75
CA THR A 522 10.36 8.33 2.22
C THR A 522 9.02 7.81 2.67
N ILE A 523 8.50 8.33 3.78
CA ILE A 523 7.21 7.97 4.35
C ILE A 523 6.37 9.23 4.43
N MET A 524 5.26 9.25 3.70
CA MET A 524 4.28 10.32 3.69
C MET A 524 3.00 9.85 4.35
N TYR A 525 2.44 10.66 5.24
CA TYR A 525 1.13 10.42 5.84
C TYR A 525 0.11 11.40 5.27
N LEU A 526 -1.05 10.88 4.89
CA LEU A 526 -2.17 11.61 4.34
C LEU A 526 -3.44 11.21 5.09
N HIS A 527 -4.41 12.10 5.14
CA HIS A 527 -5.74 11.79 5.64
C HIS A 527 -6.79 12.00 4.56
N SER A 528 -7.89 11.26 4.63
CA SER A 528 -9.09 11.53 3.81
C SER A 528 -8.84 11.53 2.30
N ILE A 529 -7.89 10.70 1.85
CA ILE A 529 -7.81 10.33 0.43
C ILE A 529 -8.67 9.10 0.13
N ASP A 530 -9.14 8.44 1.18
CA ASP A 530 -10.15 7.38 1.21
C ASP A 530 -11.50 8.03 1.54
N ALA A 531 -12.38 8.08 0.55
CA ALA A 531 -13.73 8.62 0.70
C ALA A 531 -14.72 7.47 0.88
N LEU A 532 -15.62 7.59 1.86
CA LEU A 532 -16.74 6.66 1.98
C LEU A 532 -17.64 6.80 0.75
N ASN A 533 -17.77 5.72 -0.02
CA ASN A 533 -18.52 5.69 -1.28
C ASN A 533 -19.90 5.05 -1.10
N ASP A 534 -19.98 3.96 -0.33
CA ASP A 534 -21.24 3.28 -0.01
C ASP A 534 -21.22 2.81 1.45
N PHE A 535 -22.06 3.46 2.26
CA PHE A 535 -22.19 3.19 3.68
C PHE A 535 -22.72 1.77 3.96
N SER A 536 -23.72 1.31 3.20
CA SER A 536 -24.40 0.03 3.46
C SER A 536 -23.50 -1.19 3.21
N ASN A 537 -22.55 -1.05 2.28
CA ASN A 537 -21.68 -2.13 1.84
C ASN A 537 -20.22 -1.97 2.32
N ASN A 538 -19.94 -1.06 3.26
CA ASN A 538 -18.59 -0.77 3.75
C ASN A 538 -17.58 -0.41 2.64
N ARG A 539 -18.03 0.30 1.58
CA ARG A 539 -17.17 0.60 0.44
C ARG A 539 -16.55 1.98 0.53
N TYR A 540 -15.25 2.01 0.33
CA TYR A 540 -14.44 3.21 0.26
C TYR A 540 -13.78 3.33 -1.11
N GLN A 541 -13.54 4.56 -1.54
CA GLN A 541 -12.81 4.90 -2.75
C GLN A 541 -11.54 5.65 -2.37
N ILE A 542 -10.38 5.07 -2.68
CA ILE A 542 -9.09 5.74 -2.54
C ILE A 542 -8.75 6.44 -3.84
N ALA A 543 -8.34 7.71 -3.76
CA ALA A 543 -7.86 8.49 -4.90
C ALA A 543 -6.48 9.11 -4.62
N PHE A 544 -5.45 8.64 -5.32
CA PHE A 544 -4.08 9.14 -5.14
C PHE A 544 -3.22 8.98 -6.41
N LEU A 545 -1.91 9.22 -6.32
CA LEU A 545 -0.97 9.11 -7.44
C LEU A 545 -0.31 7.73 -7.49
N LYS A 546 -0.25 7.12 -8.68
CA LYS A 546 0.39 5.81 -8.87
C LYS A 546 1.89 5.84 -8.58
N TYR A 547 2.56 6.93 -8.94
CA TYR A 547 4.01 7.09 -8.81
C TYR A 547 4.35 8.46 -8.20
N PRO A 548 5.52 8.61 -7.54
CA PRO A 548 5.97 9.89 -7.02
C PRO A 548 6.27 10.88 -8.13
N VAL A 549 5.94 12.15 -7.89
CA VAL A 549 6.26 13.25 -8.80
C VAL A 549 7.66 13.72 -8.47
N VAL A 550 8.59 13.49 -9.38
CA VAL A 550 10.01 13.84 -9.22
C VAL A 550 10.52 14.49 -10.50
N PRO A 551 11.50 15.41 -10.43
CA PRO A 551 12.05 16.10 -11.60
C PRO A 551 13.08 15.24 -12.35
N TYR A 552 13.05 13.92 -12.15
CA TYR A 552 14.00 12.96 -12.69
C TYR A 552 13.27 11.86 -13.45
N VAL A 553 13.96 11.22 -14.40
CA VAL A 553 13.42 10.05 -15.10
C VAL A 553 13.40 8.86 -14.14
N LEU A 554 12.24 8.23 -13.99
CA LEU A 554 12.10 6.99 -13.24
C LEU A 554 12.32 5.82 -14.18
N SER A 555 13.47 5.16 -14.10
CA SER A 555 13.78 4.02 -14.97
C SER A 555 12.91 2.80 -14.67
N SER A 556 12.45 2.65 -13.43
CA SER A 556 11.34 1.77 -13.11
C SER A 556 10.55 2.32 -11.92
N ALA A 557 9.24 2.23 -11.99
CA ALA A 557 8.32 2.61 -10.93
C ALA A 557 7.31 1.48 -10.69
N THR A 558 7.22 0.98 -9.46
CA THR A 558 6.22 -0.03 -9.06
C THR A 558 5.24 0.57 -8.06
N LEU A 559 3.96 0.23 -8.23
CA LEU A 559 2.91 0.53 -7.26
C LEU A 559 2.41 -0.79 -6.66
N THR A 560 2.36 -0.83 -5.34
CA THR A 560 1.71 -1.89 -4.55
C THR A 560 0.73 -1.28 -3.57
N LEU A 561 -0.46 -1.86 -3.46
CA LEU A 561 -1.45 -1.51 -2.46
C LEU A 561 -1.38 -2.51 -1.30
N ALA A 562 -1.13 -2.01 -0.10
CA ALA A 562 -1.11 -2.81 1.11
C ALA A 562 -2.44 -2.65 1.85
N LEU A 563 -3.42 -3.46 1.47
CA LEU A 563 -4.72 -3.54 2.15
C LEU A 563 -4.59 -4.26 3.50
N ARG A 564 -5.39 -3.87 4.49
CA ARG A 564 -5.41 -4.51 5.80
C ARG A 564 -6.08 -5.88 5.74
N SER A 565 -5.84 -6.69 6.76
CA SER A 565 -6.50 -8.00 6.90
C SER A 565 -8.03 -7.84 6.92
N GLY A 566 -8.72 -8.53 6.01
CA GLY A 566 -10.17 -8.45 5.84
C GLY A 566 -10.65 -7.41 4.82
N GLU A 567 -9.77 -6.53 4.34
CA GLU A 567 -10.08 -5.59 3.25
C GLU A 567 -9.97 -6.28 1.89
N THR A 568 -10.84 -5.90 0.96
CA THR A 568 -10.87 -6.48 -0.39
C THR A 568 -10.96 -5.40 -1.45
N GLY A 569 -10.08 -5.50 -2.44
CA GLY A 569 -10.12 -4.66 -3.63
C GLY A 569 -11.27 -5.00 -4.56
N LEU A 570 -11.87 -3.99 -5.17
CA LEU A 570 -12.96 -4.14 -6.14
C LEU A 570 -12.55 -3.55 -7.50
N GLY A 571 -12.80 -4.30 -8.58
CA GLY A 571 -12.49 -3.89 -9.94
C GLY A 571 -11.02 -4.12 -10.33
N SER A 572 -10.55 -3.36 -11.32
CA SER A 572 -9.17 -3.48 -11.81
C SER A 572 -8.18 -2.89 -10.80
N SER A 573 -7.22 -3.72 -10.36
CA SER A 573 -6.14 -3.26 -9.48
C SER A 573 -5.32 -2.14 -10.15
N PRO A 574 -5.05 -1.01 -9.47
CA PRO A 574 -4.19 0.03 -10.01
C PRO A 574 -2.71 -0.33 -9.93
N GLU A 575 -2.36 -1.40 -9.20
CA GLU A 575 -1.01 -1.92 -9.06
C GLU A 575 -0.37 -2.23 -10.41
N GLY A 576 0.96 -2.21 -10.43
CA GLY A 576 1.70 -2.53 -11.63
C GLY A 576 3.05 -1.87 -11.67
N ARG A 577 3.73 -2.09 -12.79
CA ARG A 577 5.07 -1.56 -13.05
C ARG A 577 5.03 -0.69 -14.30
N ALA A 578 5.67 0.46 -14.21
CA ALA A 578 6.04 1.26 -15.36
C ALA A 578 7.57 1.32 -15.45
N SER A 579 8.07 1.44 -16.67
CA SER A 579 9.49 1.69 -16.96
C SER A 579 9.62 3.02 -17.68
N ASP A 580 10.74 3.69 -17.45
CA ASP A 580 11.14 4.89 -18.17
C ASP A 580 10.06 5.99 -18.15
N LEU A 581 9.56 6.35 -16.97
CA LEU A 581 8.60 7.45 -16.83
C LEU A 581 9.30 8.81 -16.99
N PRO A 582 8.73 9.73 -17.78
CA PRO A 582 9.24 11.10 -17.90
C PRO A 582 9.29 11.83 -16.55
N PRO A 583 10.15 12.86 -16.41
CA PRO A 583 10.14 13.73 -15.24
C PRO A 583 8.77 14.39 -15.05
N MET A 584 8.42 14.67 -13.81
CA MET A 584 7.18 15.35 -13.43
C MET A 584 5.90 14.66 -13.90
N THR A 585 5.95 13.34 -14.14
CA THR A 585 4.78 12.54 -14.52
C THR A 585 3.77 12.50 -13.38
N ILE A 586 2.52 12.86 -13.67
CA ILE A 586 1.38 12.80 -12.74
C ILE A 586 0.38 11.77 -13.27
N THR A 587 0.28 10.62 -12.60
CA THR A 587 -0.63 9.53 -12.97
C THR A 587 -1.58 9.23 -11.81
N PRO A 588 -2.76 9.87 -11.75
CA PRO A 588 -3.73 9.58 -10.71
C PRO A 588 -4.35 8.19 -10.91
N PHE A 589 -4.79 7.58 -9.81
CA PHE A 589 -5.64 6.40 -9.82
C PHE A 589 -6.78 6.58 -8.84
N THR A 590 -7.86 5.84 -9.10
CA THR A 590 -8.96 5.64 -8.18
C THR A 590 -9.16 4.16 -7.98
N PHE A 591 -9.36 3.72 -6.74
CA PHE A 591 -9.55 2.32 -6.42
C PHE A 591 -10.67 2.14 -5.40
N LEU A 592 -11.59 1.24 -5.70
CA LEU A 592 -12.68 0.88 -4.81
C LEU A 592 -12.24 -0.30 -3.95
N MET A 593 -12.55 -0.22 -2.66
CA MET A 593 -12.30 -1.30 -1.71
C MET A 593 -13.44 -1.45 -0.73
N THR A 594 -13.60 -2.66 -0.20
CA THR A 594 -14.43 -2.90 0.98
C THR A 594 -13.52 -2.91 2.20
N SER A 595 -13.75 -2.02 3.17
CA SER A 595 -12.97 -1.96 4.41
C SER A 595 -13.86 -1.96 5.64
N TYR A 596 -13.47 -2.77 6.62
CA TYR A 596 -14.14 -2.87 7.93
C TYR A 596 -13.41 -2.06 9.00
N SER A 597 -12.48 -1.19 8.62
CA SER A 597 -11.90 -0.23 9.55
C SER A 597 -12.98 0.78 9.97
N PRO A 598 -13.11 1.09 11.27
CA PRO A 598 -13.97 2.17 11.72
C PRO A 598 -13.45 3.51 11.19
N MET A 599 -14.35 4.44 10.89
CA MET A 599 -14.01 5.82 10.51
C MET A 599 -14.49 6.76 11.62
N ILE A 600 -13.60 7.04 12.56
CA ILE A 600 -13.91 7.88 13.73
C ILE A 600 -13.12 9.19 13.64
N LEU A 601 -13.82 10.30 13.80
CA LEU A 601 -13.26 11.64 13.85
C LEU A 601 -13.33 12.16 15.28
N ALA A 602 -12.31 12.90 15.72
CA ALA A 602 -12.33 13.58 17.00
C ALA A 602 -12.33 15.10 16.87
N THR A 603 -12.87 15.76 17.88
CA THR A 603 -12.56 17.15 18.24
C THR A 603 -12.03 17.18 19.65
N ARG A 604 -11.03 18.02 19.89
CA ARG A 604 -10.32 18.05 21.17
C ARG A 604 -10.13 19.47 21.68
N VAL A 605 -10.40 19.66 22.96
CA VAL A 605 -10.05 20.88 23.71
C VAL A 605 -9.11 20.47 24.83
N THR A 606 -7.96 21.10 24.92
CA THR A 606 -6.91 20.79 25.89
C THR A 606 -6.54 22.04 26.66
N ASP A 607 -6.94 22.08 27.92
CA ASP A 607 -6.59 23.14 28.86
C ASP A 607 -5.37 22.71 29.66
N ILE A 608 -4.29 23.48 29.54
CA ILE A 608 -3.00 23.20 30.17
C ILE A 608 -2.71 24.36 31.11
N THR A 609 -2.71 24.09 32.42
CA THR A 609 -2.31 25.08 33.42
C THR A 609 -0.85 24.89 33.77
N VAL A 610 -0.05 25.93 33.58
CA VAL A 610 1.37 25.94 33.99
C VAL A 610 1.42 26.36 35.46
N ASP A 611 1.62 25.38 36.35
CA ASP A 611 1.72 25.64 37.78
C ASP A 611 3.12 26.19 38.11
N PRO A 612 3.21 27.34 38.81
CA PRO A 612 4.49 27.83 39.34
C PRO A 612 5.25 26.82 40.22
N TRP A 613 4.58 25.84 40.82
CA TRP A 613 5.19 24.84 41.70
C TRP A 613 5.77 23.63 40.94
N GLY A 614 5.90 23.71 39.61
CA GLY A 614 6.61 22.72 38.80
C GLY A 614 5.75 21.60 38.21
N TRP A 615 4.44 21.78 38.17
CA TRP A 615 3.50 20.83 37.55
C TRP A 615 2.78 21.45 36.35
N LEU A 616 2.44 20.60 35.38
CA LEU A 616 1.50 20.95 34.33
C LEU A 616 0.22 20.15 34.58
N THR A 617 -0.91 20.83 34.79
CA THR A 617 -2.19 20.15 34.95
C THR A 617 -2.98 20.25 33.65
N TYR A 618 -3.32 19.08 33.11
CA TYR A 618 -4.05 18.90 31.86
C TYR A 618 -5.49 18.55 32.15
N GLN A 619 -6.39 19.24 31.47
CA GLN A 619 -7.80 18.90 31.38
C GLN A 619 -8.19 18.85 29.90
N GLU A 620 -8.47 17.66 29.41
CA GLU A 620 -8.79 17.43 28.01
C GLU A 620 -10.24 17.01 27.88
N THR A 621 -10.98 17.64 26.97
CA THR A 621 -12.30 17.22 26.53
C THR A 621 -12.16 16.68 25.12
N ILE A 622 -12.47 15.39 24.95
CA ILE A 622 -12.36 14.68 23.67
C ILE A 622 -13.76 14.23 23.28
N THR A 623 -14.20 14.68 22.12
CA THR A 623 -15.46 14.25 21.49
C THR A 623 -15.12 13.43 20.27
N ILE A 624 -15.63 12.21 20.20
CA ILE A 624 -15.47 11.27 19.09
C ILE A 624 -16.81 11.09 18.37
N LYS A 625 -16.76 10.92 17.05
CA LYS A 625 -17.93 10.63 16.23
C LYS A 625 -17.61 9.55 15.21
N ASN A 626 -18.41 8.49 15.17
CA ASN A 626 -18.28 7.46 14.14
C ASN A 626 -19.01 7.91 12.87
N THR A 627 -18.27 8.24 11.83
CA THR A 627 -18.81 8.62 10.52
C THR A 627 -18.83 7.46 9.52
N GLY A 628 -18.21 6.33 9.87
CA GLY A 628 -18.14 5.13 9.04
C GLY A 628 -19.16 4.07 9.45
N PRO A 629 -19.36 3.06 8.60
CA PRO A 629 -20.30 1.96 8.84
C PRO A 629 -19.78 0.88 9.81
N ALA A 630 -18.46 0.78 10.04
CA ALA A 630 -17.89 -0.18 10.98
C ALA A 630 -17.97 0.32 12.44
N THR A 631 -18.22 -0.60 13.38
CA THR A 631 -18.30 -0.33 14.81
C THR A 631 -16.91 -0.35 15.47
N GLU A 632 -16.79 0.26 16.66
CA GLU A 632 -15.54 0.25 17.44
C GLU A 632 -15.82 -0.05 18.92
N SER A 633 -15.01 -0.90 19.54
CA SER A 633 -15.22 -1.29 20.94
C SER A 633 -14.34 -0.50 21.92
N SER A 634 -13.20 0.01 21.44
CA SER A 634 -12.27 0.75 22.28
C SER A 634 -11.38 1.71 21.48
N ILE A 635 -10.83 2.73 22.14
CA ILE A 635 -9.90 3.69 21.55
C ILE A 635 -8.63 3.74 22.38
N VAL A 636 -7.48 3.73 21.72
CA VAL A 636 -6.18 3.82 22.39
C VAL A 636 -5.73 5.27 22.45
N LEU A 637 -5.38 5.74 23.64
CA LEU A 637 -4.80 7.04 23.92
C LEU A 637 -3.43 6.85 24.58
N THR A 638 -2.42 7.56 24.11
CA THR A 638 -1.08 7.57 24.72
C THR A 638 -0.87 8.87 25.49
N ILE A 639 -0.66 8.76 26.79
CA ILE A 639 -0.39 9.88 27.70
C ILE A 639 1.13 10.08 27.81
N PRO A 640 1.63 11.33 27.82
CA PRO A 640 3.06 11.61 27.88
C PRO A 640 3.75 11.06 29.14
N ALA A 641 5.06 10.84 29.05
CA ALA A 641 5.87 10.39 30.19
C ALA A 641 5.82 11.38 31.37
N TYR A 642 6.06 10.87 32.58
CA TYR A 642 5.99 11.62 33.84
C TYR A 642 4.58 12.08 34.24
N SER A 643 3.56 11.34 33.81
CA SER A 643 2.15 11.57 34.16
C SER A 643 1.74 10.94 35.50
N SER A 644 0.91 11.65 36.26
CA SER A 644 0.33 11.22 37.54
C SER A 644 -1.14 11.65 37.65
N ASN A 645 -1.87 11.07 38.61
CA ASN A 645 -3.27 11.40 38.89
C ASN A 645 -4.19 11.36 37.65
N ILE A 646 -3.99 10.36 36.80
CA ILE A 646 -4.80 10.16 35.59
C ILE A 646 -6.21 9.78 36.00
N LYS A 647 -7.19 10.55 35.54
CA LYS A 647 -8.62 10.32 35.75
C LYS A 647 -9.34 10.50 34.43
N ILE A 648 -10.17 9.54 34.09
CA ILE A 648 -11.04 9.61 32.92
C ILE A 648 -12.50 9.50 33.34
N TYR A 649 -13.34 10.37 32.81
CA TYR A 649 -14.74 10.48 33.21
C TYR A 649 -15.54 11.08 32.08
N ASP A 650 -16.85 10.93 32.14
CA ASP A 650 -17.79 11.63 31.26
C ASP A 650 -18.73 12.50 32.10
N THR A 651 -19.82 12.98 31.50
CA THR A 651 -20.82 13.78 32.20
C THR A 651 -21.57 13.00 33.29
N VAL A 652 -21.57 11.66 33.23
CA VAL A 652 -22.29 10.79 34.17
C VAL A 652 -21.40 10.37 35.34
N GLY A 653 -20.09 10.24 35.11
CA GLY A 653 -19.12 9.96 36.16
C GLY A 653 -17.87 9.27 35.64
N LEU A 654 -17.16 8.59 36.54
CA LEU A 654 -15.93 7.88 36.21
C LEU A 654 -16.21 6.71 35.23
N LEU A 655 -15.27 6.49 34.31
CA LEU A 655 -15.25 5.31 33.43
C LEU A 655 -14.43 4.22 34.13
N THR A 656 -15.09 3.32 34.84
CA THR A 656 -14.46 2.37 35.78
C THR A 656 -13.56 1.38 35.07
N SER A 657 -14.00 0.81 33.94
CA SER A 657 -13.26 -0.20 33.18
C SER A 657 -12.07 0.40 32.45
N THR A 658 -12.15 1.70 32.13
CA THR A 658 -11.05 2.45 31.52
C THR A 658 -10.04 2.99 32.56
N GLN A 659 -10.34 3.01 33.86
CA GLN A 659 -9.37 3.54 34.84
C GLN A 659 -8.07 2.73 34.83
N LEU A 660 -6.94 3.44 34.85
CA LEU A 660 -5.63 2.81 34.82
C LEU A 660 -5.05 2.66 36.23
N SER A 661 -4.60 1.44 36.57
CA SER A 661 -3.69 1.24 37.70
C SER A 661 -2.26 1.57 37.28
N LEU A 662 -1.60 2.48 38.01
CA LEU A 662 -0.19 2.84 37.80
C LEU A 662 0.80 1.81 38.39
N GLN A 663 0.30 0.73 38.99
CA GLN A 663 1.13 -0.27 39.66
C GLN A 663 2.03 -1.01 38.66
N GLY A 664 3.36 -0.92 38.87
CA GLY A 664 4.36 -1.60 38.04
C GLY A 664 4.74 -0.90 36.72
N LYS A 665 4.15 0.26 36.40
CA LYS A 665 4.56 1.06 35.23
C LYS A 665 5.70 2.03 35.58
N PRO A 666 6.78 2.10 34.78
CA PRO A 666 7.88 3.01 35.06
C PRO A 666 7.47 4.47 34.81
N TRP A 667 7.76 5.35 35.79
CA TRP A 667 7.38 6.77 35.78
C TRP A 667 7.85 7.49 34.51
N ASN A 668 9.06 7.18 34.04
CA ASN A 668 9.70 7.84 32.89
C ASN A 668 9.20 7.38 31.50
N SER A 669 8.13 6.58 31.44
CA SER A 669 7.59 6.06 30.18
C SER A 669 6.23 6.67 29.85
N SER A 670 5.92 6.80 28.55
CA SER A 670 4.57 7.15 28.08
C SER A 670 3.60 6.02 28.37
N ILE A 671 2.36 6.38 28.70
CA ILE A 671 1.36 5.44 29.18
C ILE A 671 0.26 5.27 28.13
N SER A 672 0.15 4.06 27.56
CA SER A 672 -0.99 3.69 26.73
C SER A 672 -2.20 3.34 27.60
N LEU A 673 -3.33 4.00 27.31
CA LEU A 673 -4.64 3.91 27.96
C LEU A 673 -5.67 3.47 26.92
N THR A 674 -6.36 2.35 27.17
CA THR A 674 -7.43 1.85 26.28
C THR A 674 -8.78 2.26 26.83
N VAL A 675 -9.44 3.21 26.18
CA VAL A 675 -10.81 3.66 26.47
C VAL A 675 -11.81 2.62 26.00
N ASN A 676 -12.43 1.90 26.93
CA ASN A 676 -13.36 0.82 26.62
C ASN A 676 -14.79 1.36 26.50
N LEU A 677 -15.26 1.56 25.27
CA LEU A 677 -16.57 2.14 24.99
C LEU A 677 -17.70 1.16 25.35
N LYS A 678 -17.48 -0.12 25.06
CA LYS A 678 -18.47 -1.18 25.25
C LYS A 678 -18.84 -1.39 26.72
N THR A 679 -17.84 -1.63 27.57
CA THR A 679 -18.09 -1.99 28.98
C THR A 679 -18.46 -0.80 29.85
N ASP A 680 -17.99 0.41 29.53
CA ASP A 680 -18.24 1.57 30.39
C ASP A 680 -19.61 2.21 30.15
N ARG A 681 -20.12 2.26 28.89
CA ARG A 681 -21.36 2.99 28.57
C ARG A 681 -22.28 2.34 27.55
N PHE A 682 -21.77 1.79 26.45
CA PHE A 682 -22.64 1.41 25.33
C PHE A 682 -23.29 0.02 25.49
N GLY A 683 -22.70 -0.90 26.25
CA GLY A 683 -23.14 -2.30 26.36
C GLY A 683 -22.80 -3.13 25.11
N ASP A 684 -23.02 -2.53 23.93
CA ASP A 684 -22.58 -2.99 22.62
C ASP A 684 -21.39 -2.13 22.12
N ASP A 685 -21.00 -2.33 20.87
CA ASP A 685 -19.92 -1.55 20.25
C ASP A 685 -20.39 -0.12 19.89
N PHE A 686 -19.46 0.79 19.60
CA PHE A 686 -19.75 2.17 19.23
C PHE A 686 -20.29 2.24 17.79
N TRP A 687 -21.62 2.34 17.68
CA TRP A 687 -22.36 2.30 16.41
C TRP A 687 -22.07 3.49 15.48
N PRO A 688 -22.23 3.28 14.16
CA PRO A 688 -22.19 4.37 13.18
C PRO A 688 -23.16 5.51 13.50
N GLY A 689 -22.72 6.75 13.30
CA GLY A 689 -23.50 7.96 13.56
C GLY A 689 -23.49 8.44 15.01
N ASN A 690 -23.07 7.60 15.97
CA ASN A 690 -23.00 8.00 17.37
C ASN A 690 -21.87 9.00 17.61
N GLU A 691 -22.10 9.87 18.61
CA GLU A 691 -21.15 10.85 19.10
C GLU A 691 -21.01 10.70 20.61
N TYR A 692 -19.78 10.73 21.11
CA TYR A 692 -19.48 10.53 22.53
C TYR A 692 -18.41 11.50 23.02
N THR A 693 -18.62 12.10 24.19
CA THR A 693 -17.69 13.04 24.79
C THR A 693 -17.23 12.54 26.14
N PHE A 694 -15.92 12.47 26.34
CA PHE A 694 -15.30 12.14 27.61
C PHE A 694 -14.18 13.13 27.93
N GLN A 695 -13.80 13.16 29.20
CA GLN A 695 -12.83 14.07 29.78
C GLN A 695 -11.69 13.30 30.41
N LEU A 696 -10.47 13.82 30.23
CA LEU A 696 -9.24 13.27 30.79
C LEU A 696 -8.53 14.35 31.60
N SER A 697 -8.23 14.04 32.85
CA SER A 697 -7.47 14.89 33.77
C SER A 697 -6.20 14.18 34.20
N TYR A 698 -5.05 14.84 34.08
CA TYR A 698 -3.77 14.31 34.55
C TYR A 698 -2.77 15.42 34.87
N ARG A 699 -1.71 15.09 35.60
CA ARG A 699 -0.61 16.02 35.94
C ARG A 699 0.71 15.51 35.42
N LEU A 700 1.49 16.38 34.79
CA LEU A 700 2.84 16.11 34.31
C LEU A 700 3.87 16.93 35.09
N LEU A 701 5.04 16.34 35.32
CA LEU A 701 6.17 17.07 35.91
C LEU A 701 6.79 18.00 34.86
N SER A 702 6.79 19.32 35.11
CA SER A 702 7.29 20.32 34.15
C SER A 702 8.78 20.19 33.87
N SER A 703 9.60 19.91 34.89
CA SER A 703 11.05 19.82 34.78
C SER A 703 11.56 18.72 33.86
N ALA A 704 10.75 17.69 33.60
CA ALA A 704 11.09 16.61 32.66
C ALA A 704 10.97 17.03 31.19
N HIS A 705 10.26 18.13 30.90
CA HIS A 705 9.99 18.65 29.56
C HIS A 705 10.59 20.05 29.34
N GLN A 706 11.49 20.45 30.22
CA GLN A 706 12.09 21.77 30.29
C GLN A 706 13.60 21.70 30.05
N ASN A 707 14.11 22.59 29.20
CA ASN A 707 15.54 22.77 28.98
C ASN A 707 15.93 24.19 29.37
N SER A 708 16.94 24.32 30.23
CA SER A 708 17.47 25.64 30.61
C SER A 708 18.35 26.19 29.49
N THR A 709 18.03 27.41 29.04
CA THR A 709 18.82 28.16 28.05
C THR A 709 19.28 29.48 28.67
N PRO A 710 20.29 30.17 28.10
CA PRO A 710 20.71 31.49 28.60
C PRO A 710 19.61 32.56 28.60
N ALA A 711 18.55 32.37 27.79
CA ALA A 711 17.42 33.28 27.68
C ALA A 711 16.29 33.03 28.70
N GLY A 712 16.36 31.91 29.45
CA GLY A 712 15.35 31.44 30.38
C GLY A 712 15.09 29.94 30.23
N ASP A 713 14.12 29.44 31.00
CA ASP A 713 13.69 28.06 30.92
C ASP A 713 12.72 27.87 29.75
N VAL A 714 13.05 26.97 28.82
CA VAL A 714 12.23 26.66 27.65
C VAL A 714 11.49 25.35 27.90
N LEU A 715 10.18 25.45 28.04
CA LEU A 715 9.26 24.33 28.21
C LEU A 715 8.68 23.92 26.86
N ARG A 716 8.88 22.67 26.48
CA ARG A 716 8.17 22.05 25.35
C ARG A 716 6.91 21.42 25.89
N ILE A 717 5.75 21.80 25.36
CA ILE A 717 4.46 21.33 25.87
C ILE A 717 4.16 19.94 25.27
N PRO A 718 4.19 18.85 26.06
CA PRO A 718 3.77 17.55 25.57
C PRO A 718 2.24 17.52 25.44
N VAL A 719 1.74 16.83 24.42
CA VAL A 719 0.30 16.68 24.15
C VAL A 719 0.00 15.18 24.07
N SER A 720 -1.09 14.71 24.68
CA SER A 720 -1.48 13.30 24.57
C SER A 720 -1.78 12.92 23.12
N ASP A 721 -1.56 11.67 22.75
CA ASP A 721 -1.71 11.18 21.37
C ASP A 721 -2.88 10.20 21.24
N LEU A 722 -3.70 10.37 20.20
CA LEU A 722 -4.85 9.51 19.85
C LEU A 722 -4.51 8.52 18.70
N GLY A 723 -3.23 8.30 18.44
CA GLY A 723 -2.74 7.37 17.43
C GLY A 723 -3.08 7.83 16.01
N ASN A 724 -3.77 6.97 15.24
CA ASN A 724 -4.17 7.26 13.87
C ASN A 724 -5.50 8.05 13.78
N LEU A 725 -6.14 8.33 14.91
CA LEU A 725 -7.44 8.98 14.91
C LEU A 725 -7.29 10.46 14.54
N ARG A 726 -8.00 10.90 13.51
CA ARG A 726 -7.93 12.28 13.02
C ARG A 726 -8.69 13.22 13.94
N ILE A 727 -7.97 14.19 14.50
CA ILE A 727 -8.53 15.32 15.23
C ILE A 727 -8.81 16.43 14.23
N THR A 728 -10.08 16.61 13.88
CA THR A 728 -10.53 17.62 12.91
C THR A 728 -10.24 19.04 13.39
N LYS A 729 -10.42 19.29 14.69
CA LYS A 729 -10.14 20.57 15.34
C LYS A 729 -9.58 20.34 16.75
N GLN A 730 -8.42 20.90 17.01
CA GLN A 730 -7.75 20.89 18.30
C GLN A 730 -7.57 22.31 18.82
N ILE A 731 -8.15 22.61 19.98
CA ILE A 731 -7.97 23.88 20.69
C ILE A 731 -7.09 23.61 21.91
N ILE A 732 -5.90 24.23 21.95
CA ILE A 732 -5.00 24.13 23.09
C ILE A 732 -4.98 25.47 23.80
N ASN A 733 -5.49 25.51 25.03
CA ASN A 733 -5.47 26.70 25.89
C ASN A 733 -4.36 26.55 26.93
N LEU A 734 -3.28 27.31 26.75
CA LEU A 734 -2.22 27.41 27.74
C LEU A 734 -2.58 28.50 28.75
N ILE A 735 -3.00 28.08 29.94
CA ILE A 735 -3.44 28.95 31.03
C ILE A 735 -2.24 29.28 31.91
N LEU A 736 -1.90 30.55 31.94
CA LEU A 736 -0.76 31.09 32.66
C LEU A 736 -1.27 31.93 33.84
N PRO A 737 -1.04 31.50 35.09
CA PRO A 737 -1.39 32.29 36.27
C PRO A 737 -0.59 33.60 36.30
N ILE A 738 -1.07 34.61 37.03
CA ILE A 738 -0.39 35.92 37.23
C ILE A 738 1.09 35.77 37.63
N SER A 739 1.42 34.69 38.33
CA SER A 739 2.77 34.38 38.80
C SER A 739 3.73 33.85 37.72
N VAL A 740 3.28 33.62 36.49
CA VAL A 740 4.09 33.12 35.37
C VAL A 740 4.12 34.19 34.27
N SER A 741 5.30 34.74 34.00
CA SER A 741 5.50 35.73 32.93
C SER A 741 6.15 35.10 31.70
N VAL A 742 5.55 35.30 30.54
CA VAL A 742 6.06 34.78 29.26
C VAL A 742 7.13 35.71 28.71
N ARG A 743 8.26 35.17 28.27
CA ARG A 743 9.27 35.90 27.48
C ARG A 743 9.06 35.69 25.99
N GLU A 744 9.00 34.44 25.59
CA GLU A 744 8.91 34.03 24.20
C GLU A 744 7.99 32.83 24.10
N VAL A 745 7.23 32.73 23.01
CA VAL A 745 6.32 31.62 22.77
C VAL A 745 6.24 31.35 21.28
N SER A 746 6.07 30.08 20.91
CA SER A 746 5.81 29.66 19.53
C SER A 746 4.70 30.48 18.87
N SER A 747 4.89 30.86 17.60
CA SER A 747 3.93 31.64 16.83
C SER A 747 2.58 30.93 16.63
N GLY A 748 1.52 31.68 16.29
CA GLY A 748 0.21 31.11 15.94
C GLY A 748 -0.79 31.00 17.10
N TYR A 749 -0.53 31.69 18.22
CA TYR A 749 -1.45 31.80 19.33
C TYR A 749 -2.35 33.04 19.22
N ARG A 750 -3.54 32.94 19.81
CA ARG A 750 -4.39 34.08 20.14
C ARG A 750 -4.31 34.35 21.64
N LEU A 751 -3.94 35.56 22.03
CA LEU A 751 -3.93 35.98 23.42
C LEU A 751 -5.36 36.30 23.90
N LEU A 752 -5.75 35.71 25.02
CA LEU A 752 -7.01 35.98 25.72
C LEU A 752 -6.70 36.39 27.17
N TYR A 753 -7.41 37.38 27.68
CA TYR A 753 -7.26 37.86 29.06
C TYR A 753 -8.36 37.24 29.95
N GLY A 754 -7.95 36.57 31.02
CA GLY A 754 -8.83 36.10 32.09
C GLY A 754 -8.73 36.97 33.34
N VAL A 755 -9.61 36.75 34.31
CA VAL A 755 -9.66 37.53 35.57
C VAL A 755 -8.41 37.32 36.44
N PHE A 756 -7.81 36.13 36.38
CA PHE A 756 -6.67 35.74 37.23
C PHE A 756 -5.47 35.21 36.43
N GLY A 757 -5.33 35.59 35.16
CA GLY A 757 -4.23 35.12 34.32
C GLY A 757 -4.45 35.36 32.83
N THR A 758 -3.46 34.98 32.03
CA THR A 758 -3.50 35.07 30.56
C THR A 758 -3.65 33.68 29.96
N ILE A 759 -4.40 33.56 28.87
CA ILE A 759 -4.61 32.30 28.15
C ILE A 759 -4.06 32.46 26.73
N LEU A 760 -3.12 31.60 26.36
CA LEU A 760 -2.62 31.50 24.98
C LEU A 760 -3.38 30.37 24.28
N ARG A 761 -4.23 30.73 23.31
CA ARG A 761 -5.05 29.77 22.57
C ARG A 761 -4.43 29.44 21.22
N TYR A 762 -4.08 28.18 21.01
CA TYR A 762 -3.72 27.62 19.72
C TYR A 762 -4.93 26.91 19.12
N THR A 763 -5.17 27.09 17.83
CA THR A 763 -6.19 26.33 17.09
C THR A 763 -5.52 25.67 15.91
N VAL A 764 -5.47 24.34 15.94
CA VAL A 764 -4.86 23.52 14.90
C VAL A 764 -5.94 22.61 14.31
N TYR A 765 -5.83 22.34 13.02
CA TYR A 765 -6.81 21.53 12.28
C TYR A 765 -6.12 20.30 11.71
N ASN A 766 -6.85 19.21 11.58
CA ASN A 766 -6.40 17.95 10.97
C ASN A 766 -5.10 17.42 11.59
N THR A 767 -5.08 17.25 12.92
CA THR A 767 -3.94 16.70 13.65
C THR A 767 -4.11 15.20 13.92
N THR A 768 -2.98 14.50 13.97
CA THR A 768 -2.81 13.06 14.28
C THR A 768 -1.48 12.88 15.03
N SER A 769 -1.14 11.66 15.44
CA SER A 769 0.20 11.32 15.94
C SER A 769 1.33 11.79 15.00
N TYR A 770 1.10 11.75 13.68
CA TYR A 770 2.11 12.01 12.66
C TYR A 770 2.40 13.50 12.39
N ASN A 771 1.56 14.41 12.87
CA ASN A 771 1.71 15.86 12.72
C ASN A 771 1.27 16.60 14.01
N SER A 772 1.78 16.14 15.14
CA SER A 772 1.48 16.73 16.44
C SER A 772 1.92 18.21 16.51
N PRO A 773 1.14 19.08 17.16
CA PRO A 773 1.49 20.49 17.28
C PRO A 773 2.70 20.69 18.21
N GLU A 774 3.77 21.31 17.70
CA GLU A 774 4.95 21.65 18.48
C GLU A 774 4.79 23.04 19.11
N ILE A 775 4.54 23.08 20.43
CA ILE A 775 4.38 24.33 21.19
C ILE A 775 5.55 24.45 22.18
N SER A 776 6.27 25.56 22.09
CA SER A 776 7.36 25.90 23.02
C SER A 776 7.04 27.22 23.74
N LEU A 777 7.32 27.24 25.03
CA LEU A 777 7.11 28.39 25.91
C LEU A 777 8.40 28.68 26.69
N SER A 778 8.94 29.89 26.56
CA SER A 778 9.94 30.43 27.47
C SER A 778 9.25 31.29 28.52
N TYR A 779 9.40 30.93 29.80
CA TYR A 779 8.74 31.62 30.90
C TYR A 779 9.67 31.84 32.09
N ASP A 780 9.33 32.88 32.87
CA ASP A 780 9.91 33.15 34.18
C ASP A 780 8.84 33.02 35.26
N ILE A 781 9.25 32.56 36.44
CA ILE A 781 8.39 32.51 37.63
C ILE A 781 8.60 33.81 38.41
N SER A 782 7.50 34.52 38.65
CA SER A 782 7.50 35.75 39.44
C SER A 782 7.64 35.45 40.94
N VAL A 783 8.27 36.39 41.67
CA VAL A 783 8.43 36.37 43.14
C VAL A 783 7.07 36.29 43.86
N TRP A 784 5.99 36.76 43.25
CA TRP A 784 4.61 36.64 43.77
C TRP A 784 4.16 35.20 44.01
N THR A 785 4.79 34.20 43.40
CA THR A 785 4.54 32.78 43.69
C THR A 785 4.75 32.45 45.16
N VAL A 786 5.84 32.97 45.75
CA VAL A 786 6.21 32.75 47.16
C VAL A 786 5.28 33.54 48.11
N ALA A 787 4.53 34.52 47.58
CA ALA A 787 3.57 35.29 48.36
C ALA A 787 2.26 34.52 48.65
N ARG A 788 1.96 33.40 47.98
CA ARG A 788 0.70 32.66 48.21
C ARG A 788 0.59 32.09 49.64
N PRO A 789 1.58 31.36 50.19
CA PRO A 789 1.58 30.99 51.61
C PRO A 789 1.51 32.20 52.55
N LEU A 790 2.18 33.30 52.20
CA LEU A 790 2.13 34.55 52.99
C LEU A 790 0.72 35.14 53.04
N MET A 791 -0.04 35.13 51.92
CA MET A 791 -1.43 35.57 51.89
C MET A 791 -2.34 34.71 52.77
N PHE A 792 -2.17 33.38 52.77
CA PHE A 792 -2.90 32.51 53.70
C PHE A 792 -2.53 32.82 55.15
N SER A 793 -1.24 33.02 55.45
CA SER A 793 -0.79 33.41 56.79
C SER A 793 -1.38 34.76 57.23
N LEU A 794 -1.54 35.70 56.30
CA LEU A 794 -2.15 37.02 56.54
C LEU A 794 -3.65 36.90 56.82
N ILE A 795 -4.38 36.05 56.10
CA ILE A 795 -5.81 35.79 56.38
C ILE A 795 -5.97 35.16 57.77
N VAL A 796 -5.17 34.14 58.09
CA VAL A 796 -5.19 33.52 59.43
C VAL A 796 -4.80 34.54 60.50
N GLY A 797 -3.81 35.37 60.24
CA GLY A 797 -3.39 36.47 61.11
C GLY A 797 -4.51 37.50 61.33
N LEU A 798 -5.24 37.90 60.28
CA LEU A 798 -6.38 38.80 60.37
C LEU A 798 -7.54 38.17 61.16
N VAL A 799 -7.83 36.89 60.97
CA VAL A 799 -8.83 36.16 61.76
C VAL A 799 -8.42 36.11 63.23
N ALA A 800 -7.15 35.87 63.52
CA ALA A 800 -6.62 35.90 64.89
C ALA A 800 -6.70 37.30 65.52
N ILE A 801 -6.34 38.36 64.77
CA ILE A 801 -6.46 39.75 65.22
C ILE A 801 -7.94 40.12 65.47
N ALA A 802 -8.85 39.73 64.58
CA ALA A 802 -10.28 39.96 64.74
C ALA A 802 -10.81 39.22 65.97
N TYR A 803 -10.38 37.98 66.21
CA TYR A 803 -10.74 37.21 67.40
C TYR A 803 -10.21 37.85 68.69
N ILE A 804 -8.95 38.27 68.72
CA ILE A 804 -8.35 38.99 69.86
C ILE A 804 -9.09 40.31 70.11
N SER A 805 -9.40 41.05 69.04
CA SER A 805 -10.12 42.35 69.13
C SER A 805 -11.55 42.17 69.64
N TYR A 806 -12.26 41.15 69.16
CA TYR A 806 -13.59 40.77 69.65
C TYR A 806 -13.55 40.39 71.15
N ARG A 807 -12.57 39.58 71.56
CA ARG A 807 -12.38 39.20 72.96
C ARG A 807 -12.07 40.41 73.86
N LYS A 808 -11.29 41.37 73.37
CA LYS A 808 -10.88 42.57 74.12
C LYS A 808 -11.98 43.64 74.18
N LEU A 809 -12.90 43.70 73.21
CA LEU A 809 -14.08 44.57 73.26
C LEU A 809 -15.19 44.05 74.20
N TRP A 810 -15.20 42.75 74.53
CA TRP A 810 -16.16 42.14 75.46
C TRP A 810 -15.69 42.10 76.92
N THR A 811 -14.46 42.52 77.22
CA THR A 811 -14.06 42.92 78.58
C THR A 811 -14.44 44.40 78.77
N PRO A 812 -15.45 44.74 79.59
CA PRO A 812 -15.81 46.14 79.80
C PRO A 812 -14.62 46.90 80.38
N ALA A 813 -14.41 48.10 79.84
CA ALA A 813 -13.44 49.08 80.25
C ALA A 813 -13.60 49.46 81.74
N ALA A 814 -12.99 48.69 82.64
CA ALA A 814 -13.04 48.92 84.08
C ALA A 814 -11.66 49.01 84.77
N VAL A 815 -10.56 49.21 84.02
CA VAL A 815 -9.21 49.32 84.63
C VAL A 815 -8.37 50.46 84.02
N ALA A 816 -8.98 51.59 83.63
CA ALA A 816 -8.20 52.72 83.06
C ALA A 816 -8.57 54.11 83.61
N ALA A 817 -9.22 54.20 84.77
CA ALA A 817 -9.49 55.49 85.41
C ALA A 817 -9.44 55.40 86.95
N GLU A 818 -8.24 55.20 87.50
CA GLU A 818 -7.95 55.65 88.88
C GLU A 818 -7.27 57.03 88.80
N ALA A 819 -8.09 58.09 88.78
CA ALA A 819 -7.66 59.44 89.17
C ALA A 819 -8.91 60.28 89.49
N GLY A 820 -9.14 60.51 90.79
CA GLY A 820 -9.85 61.70 91.25
C GLY A 820 -11.32 61.55 91.66
N SER A 821 -11.55 61.91 92.92
CA SER A 821 -12.76 62.50 93.51
C SER A 821 -14.00 61.63 93.82
N GLU A 822 -14.13 61.41 95.14
CA GLU A 822 -15.27 61.75 96.00
C GLU A 822 -16.62 61.02 95.84
N ALA A 823 -17.01 60.42 96.98
CA ALA A 823 -18.28 59.78 97.32
C ALA A 823 -19.46 60.81 97.36
N PRO A 824 -20.74 60.46 97.65
CA PRO A 824 -21.24 59.17 98.18
C PRO A 824 -22.60 58.68 97.62
N THR A 825 -22.99 57.49 98.08
CA THR A 825 -24.35 57.00 98.45
C THR A 825 -24.82 55.68 97.83
N THR A 826 -24.82 54.67 98.72
CA THR A 826 -25.82 53.61 98.90
C THR A 826 -26.27 52.77 97.70
N ALA A 827 -25.56 51.65 97.50
CA ALA A 827 -26.17 50.39 97.13
C ALA A 827 -25.44 49.25 97.87
N THR A 828 -26.21 48.33 98.41
CA THR A 828 -25.81 47.13 99.16
C THR A 828 -24.59 46.41 98.58
N LYS A 829 -23.43 46.58 99.23
CA LYS A 829 -22.24 45.75 99.02
C LYS A 829 -22.53 44.33 99.50
N GLN A 830 -22.83 43.43 98.56
CA GLN A 830 -22.51 42.02 98.77
C GLN A 830 -20.99 41.91 98.82
N ALA A 831 -20.46 41.50 99.98
CA ALA A 831 -19.04 41.37 100.23
C ALA A 831 -18.46 40.28 99.30
N LEU A 832 -17.80 40.69 98.21
CA LEU A 832 -16.89 39.81 97.49
C LEU A 832 -15.60 39.70 98.31
N ALA A 833 -15.12 38.46 98.51
CA ALA A 833 -13.80 38.24 99.09
C ALA A 833 -12.72 38.77 98.12
N PRO A 834 -11.59 39.32 98.62
CA PRO A 834 -10.50 39.73 97.74
C PRO A 834 -10.03 38.57 96.85
N PRO A 835 -9.84 38.75 95.54
CA PRO A 835 -9.42 37.67 94.64
C PRO A 835 -8.05 37.10 95.02
N GLU A 836 -7.17 37.91 95.61
CA GLU A 836 -5.89 37.44 96.16
C GLU A 836 -6.05 36.44 97.30
N LEU A 837 -7.10 36.61 98.13
CA LEU A 837 -7.40 35.74 99.26
C LEU A 837 -8.01 34.42 98.80
N LEU A 838 -8.93 34.45 97.83
CA LEU A 838 -9.49 33.24 97.19
C LEU A 838 -8.40 32.44 96.45
N ARG A 839 -7.51 33.14 95.74
CA ARG A 839 -6.35 32.51 95.09
C ARG A 839 -5.41 31.86 96.12
N LYS A 840 -5.07 32.57 97.19
CA LYS A 840 -4.21 32.03 98.24
C LYS A 840 -4.85 30.82 98.93
N PHE A 841 -6.16 30.84 99.15
CA PHE A 841 -6.91 29.71 99.70
C PHE A 841 -6.89 28.50 98.74
N ALA A 842 -7.26 28.68 97.47
CA ALA A 842 -7.26 27.60 96.48
C ALA A 842 -5.86 27.01 96.23
N ALA A 843 -4.83 27.85 96.17
CA ALA A 843 -3.44 27.41 95.99
C ALA A 843 -2.92 26.64 97.21
N THR A 844 -3.23 27.11 98.43
CA THR A 844 -2.82 26.43 99.67
C THR A 844 -3.53 25.08 99.82
N TYR A 845 -4.81 25.02 99.45
CA TYR A 845 -5.59 23.78 99.47
C TYR A 845 -5.11 22.79 98.39
N SER A 846 -4.86 23.25 97.16
CA SER A 846 -4.30 22.42 96.08
C SER A 846 -2.93 21.85 96.47
N LYS A 847 -2.09 22.65 97.15
CA LYS A 847 -0.80 22.20 97.69
C LYS A 847 -0.94 21.13 98.77
N LYS A 848 -1.96 21.21 99.64
CA LYS A 848 -2.28 20.15 100.61
C LYS A 848 -2.60 18.84 99.88
N THR A 849 -3.47 18.89 98.88
CA THR A 849 -3.85 17.70 98.10
C THR A 849 -2.67 17.12 97.33
N SER A 850 -1.77 17.94 96.77
CA SER A 850 -0.57 17.44 96.08
C SER A 850 0.40 16.75 97.05
N LEU A 851 0.62 17.30 98.25
CA LEU A 851 1.47 16.68 99.26
C LEU A 851 0.88 15.37 99.80
N GLU A 852 -0.46 15.26 99.93
CA GLU A 852 -1.10 13.98 100.27
C GLU A 852 -0.87 12.90 99.21
N LEU A 853 -0.93 13.27 97.93
CA LEU A 853 -0.65 12.34 96.83
C LEU A 853 0.82 11.93 96.80
N ASP A 854 1.73 12.85 97.07
CA ASP A 854 3.16 12.55 97.15
C ASP A 854 3.50 11.68 98.37
N LEU A 855 2.82 11.86 99.50
CA LEU A 855 2.90 10.94 100.65
C LEU A 855 2.44 9.53 100.26
N GLU A 856 1.30 9.41 99.57
CA GLU A 856 0.77 8.11 99.11
C GLU A 856 1.72 7.42 98.13
N ARG A 857 2.29 8.18 97.19
CA ARG A 857 3.33 7.69 96.27
C ARG A 857 4.58 7.23 97.01
N LEU A 858 5.04 7.99 98.00
CA LEU A 858 6.22 7.66 98.79
C LEU A 858 6.00 6.36 99.60
N GLU A 859 4.80 6.16 100.16
CA GLU A 859 4.41 4.91 100.83
C GLU A 859 4.40 3.72 99.86
N ASP A 860 3.89 3.90 98.64
CA ASP A 860 3.87 2.86 97.62
C ASP A 860 5.25 2.54 97.05
N ASP A 861 6.13 3.53 96.90
CA ASP A 861 7.51 3.33 96.47
C ASP A 861 8.36 2.64 97.53
N LEU A 862 8.08 2.83 98.83
CA LEU A 862 8.64 2.01 99.91
C LEU A 862 8.17 0.55 99.80
N LYS A 863 6.86 0.30 99.57
CA LYS A 863 6.31 -1.06 99.39
C LYS A 863 6.93 -1.76 98.18
N ARG A 864 7.30 -1.01 97.14
CA ARG A 864 7.95 -1.50 95.91
C ARG A 864 9.47 -1.59 96.02
N GLY A 865 10.07 -1.22 97.17
CA GLY A 865 11.50 -1.27 97.42
C GLY A 865 12.33 -0.22 96.66
N LYS A 866 11.69 0.79 96.06
CA LYS A 866 12.36 1.84 95.27
C LYS A 866 13.04 2.91 96.12
N VAL A 867 12.61 3.07 97.37
CA VAL A 867 13.18 4.05 98.33
C VAL A 867 13.72 3.30 99.54
N LYS A 868 14.93 3.67 100.00
CA LYS A 868 15.53 3.08 101.19
C LYS A 868 14.77 3.54 102.45
N LYS A 869 14.63 2.67 103.46
CA LYS A 869 13.87 2.97 104.70
C LYS A 869 14.29 4.28 105.39
N ARG A 870 15.59 4.60 105.39
CA ARG A 870 16.11 5.85 105.98
C ARG A 870 15.69 7.10 105.19
N GLU A 871 15.69 7.02 103.87
CA GLU A 871 15.26 8.09 102.98
C GLU A 871 13.74 8.29 103.04
N PHE A 872 12.98 7.19 103.13
CA PHE A 872 11.55 7.23 103.38
C PHE A 872 11.22 7.95 104.69
N MET A 873 11.88 7.61 105.80
CA MET A 873 11.61 8.25 107.10
C MET A 873 11.88 9.76 107.09
N VAL A 874 12.94 10.21 106.41
CA VAL A 874 13.25 11.64 106.31
C VAL A 874 12.19 12.37 105.46
N ARG A 875 11.83 11.82 104.30
CA ARG A 875 10.82 12.43 103.42
C ARG A 875 9.40 12.36 103.99
N ASP A 876 9.03 11.26 104.65
CA ASP A 876 7.74 11.11 105.34
C ASP A 876 7.61 12.14 106.46
N SER A 877 8.67 12.35 107.25
CA SER A 877 8.69 13.38 108.30
C SER A 877 8.64 14.80 107.73
N ASP A 878 9.35 15.08 106.62
CA ASP A 878 9.35 16.39 105.97
C ASP A 878 7.98 16.71 105.35
N ILE A 879 7.39 15.79 104.59
CA ILE A 879 6.06 15.97 103.98
C ILE A 879 5.00 16.15 105.08
N LYS A 880 5.03 15.35 106.16
CA LYS A 880 4.11 15.53 107.30
C LYS A 880 4.29 16.87 108.00
N SER A 881 5.54 17.31 108.20
CA SER A 881 5.80 18.64 108.77
C SER A 881 5.28 19.77 107.87
N GLN A 882 5.37 19.63 106.55
CA GLN A 882 4.82 20.60 105.60
C GLN A 882 3.29 20.57 105.57
N MET A 883 2.66 19.39 105.66
CA MET A 883 1.21 19.25 105.79
C MET A 883 0.70 19.90 107.08
N ASP A 884 1.35 19.68 108.21
CA ASP A 884 0.98 20.29 109.49
C ASP A 884 1.08 21.84 109.45
N GLY A 885 2.06 22.37 108.70
CA GLY A 885 2.17 23.80 108.43
C GLY A 885 1.01 24.33 107.58
N ILE A 886 0.70 23.62 106.49
CA ILE A 886 -0.41 23.98 105.60
C ILE A 886 -1.76 23.91 106.31
N ASP A 887 -2.01 22.89 107.14
CA ASP A 887 -3.28 22.76 107.87
C ASP A 887 -3.50 23.93 108.85
N LYS A 888 -2.43 24.42 109.49
CA LYS A 888 -2.51 25.63 110.33
C LYS A 888 -2.86 26.87 109.52
N ASP A 889 -2.19 27.07 108.39
CA ASP A 889 -2.46 28.19 107.49
C ASP A 889 -3.87 28.13 106.89
N LEU A 890 -4.36 26.91 106.60
CA LEU A 890 -5.68 26.65 106.02
C LEU A 890 -6.80 26.94 107.02
N ILE A 891 -6.61 26.67 108.32
CA ILE A 891 -7.59 27.04 109.36
C ILE A 891 -7.76 28.57 109.43
N ALA A 892 -6.66 29.32 109.38
CA ALA A 892 -6.70 30.79 109.39
C ALA A 892 -7.39 31.33 108.13
N LEU A 893 -6.97 30.87 106.95
CA LEU A 893 -7.55 31.27 105.66
C LEU A 893 -9.02 30.88 105.53
N LYS A 894 -9.42 29.71 106.04
CA LYS A 894 -10.80 29.23 106.03
C LYS A 894 -11.74 30.13 106.83
N ASN A 895 -11.32 30.53 108.03
CA ASN A 895 -12.11 31.44 108.88
C ASN A 895 -12.25 32.83 108.23
N GLU A 896 -11.20 33.29 107.55
CA GLU A 896 -11.19 34.55 106.81
C GLU A 896 -12.13 34.48 105.58
N VAL A 897 -12.05 33.43 104.77
CA VAL A 897 -12.93 33.17 103.61
C VAL A 897 -14.42 33.07 104.03
N VAL A 898 -14.71 32.39 105.15
CA VAL A 898 -16.09 32.26 105.69
C VAL A 898 -16.66 33.61 106.12
N SER A 899 -15.83 34.54 106.61
CA SER A 899 -16.28 35.85 107.08
C SER A 899 -16.85 36.75 105.96
N HIS A 900 -16.49 36.47 104.71
CA HIS A 900 -16.87 37.27 103.55
C HIS A 900 -18.23 36.90 102.93
N GLY A 901 -18.91 35.85 103.39
CA GLY A 901 -20.32 35.65 103.03
C GLY A 901 -20.85 34.23 103.13
N PRO A 902 -22.19 34.05 103.07
CA PRO A 902 -22.84 32.76 103.20
C PRO A 902 -22.49 31.77 102.07
N LYS A 903 -22.14 32.29 100.88
CA LYS A 903 -21.71 31.52 99.71
C LYS A 903 -20.36 30.82 99.95
N TYR A 904 -19.37 31.58 100.42
CA TYR A 904 -18.05 31.02 100.75
C TYR A 904 -18.10 30.07 101.93
N ARG A 905 -18.98 30.34 102.90
CA ARG A 905 -19.27 29.41 104.00
C ARG A 905 -19.79 28.06 103.52
N ASP A 906 -20.69 28.04 102.54
CA ASP A 906 -21.22 26.80 101.97
C ASP A 906 -20.14 26.03 101.17
N MET A 907 -19.35 26.72 100.35
CA MET A 907 -18.23 26.10 99.63
C MET A 907 -17.18 25.48 100.56
N VAL A 908 -16.81 26.20 101.62
CA VAL A 908 -15.90 25.72 102.65
C VAL A 908 -16.50 24.52 103.41
N ALA A 909 -17.78 24.57 103.76
CA ALA A 909 -18.46 23.46 104.43
C ALA A 909 -18.53 22.21 103.54
N GLN A 910 -18.72 22.40 102.22
CA GLN A 910 -18.69 21.30 101.27
C GLN A 910 -17.29 20.69 101.12
N LEU A 911 -16.22 21.52 101.16
CA LEU A 911 -14.83 21.04 101.18
C LEU A 911 -14.55 20.21 102.43
N ASP A 912 -14.90 20.70 103.62
CA ASP A 912 -14.74 19.96 104.88
C ASP A 912 -15.47 18.61 104.84
N LEU A 913 -16.70 18.61 104.32
CA LEU A 913 -17.51 17.41 104.20
C LEU A 913 -16.90 16.41 103.22
N GLN A 914 -16.23 16.87 102.15
CA GLN A 914 -15.47 15.95 101.28
C GLN A 914 -14.18 15.47 101.95
N GLU A 915 -13.45 16.30 102.70
CA GLU A 915 -12.27 15.86 103.47
C GLU A 915 -12.62 14.78 104.48
N GLU A 916 -13.71 14.97 105.23
CA GLU A 916 -14.19 13.99 106.21
C GLU A 916 -14.54 12.66 105.53
N ARG A 917 -15.18 12.72 104.34
CA ARG A 917 -15.45 11.51 103.53
C ARG A 917 -14.19 10.82 103.05
N ILE A 918 -13.17 11.57 102.63
CA ILE A 918 -11.87 11.01 102.20
C ILE A 918 -11.18 10.35 103.40
N ALA A 919 -11.09 11.04 104.54
CA ALA A 919 -10.48 10.53 105.76
C ALA A 919 -11.22 9.27 106.28
N GLY A 920 -12.56 9.31 106.29
CA GLY A 920 -13.41 8.17 106.68
C GLY A 920 -13.23 6.96 105.76
N ALA A 921 -13.19 7.16 104.44
CA ALA A 921 -12.96 6.08 103.48
C ALA A 921 -11.52 5.52 103.56
N LYS A 922 -10.50 6.38 103.76
CA LYS A 922 -9.11 5.95 104.00
C LYS A 922 -8.99 5.12 105.29
N ALA A 923 -9.65 5.53 106.37
CA ALA A 923 -9.67 4.79 107.64
C ALA A 923 -10.39 3.43 107.49
N GLY A 924 -11.52 3.40 106.79
CA GLY A 924 -12.24 2.17 106.44
C GLY A 924 -11.40 1.20 105.61
N LEU A 925 -10.64 1.72 104.64
CA LEU A 925 -9.70 0.93 103.83
C LEU A 925 -8.57 0.34 104.69
N ARG A 926 -8.00 1.10 105.63
CA ARG A 926 -6.97 0.60 106.57
C ARG A 926 -7.51 -0.53 107.45
N GLN A 927 -8.73 -0.40 107.98
CA GLN A 927 -9.38 -1.47 108.75
C GLN A 927 -9.67 -2.71 107.89
N LEU A 928 -10.09 -2.52 106.63
CA LEU A 928 -10.33 -3.61 105.67
C LEU A 928 -9.03 -4.38 105.38
N LEU A 929 -7.91 -3.69 105.20
CA LEU A 929 -6.57 -4.29 105.03
C LEU A 929 -6.15 -5.10 106.26
N LEU A 930 -6.40 -4.60 107.48
CA LEU A 930 -6.15 -5.33 108.71
C LEU A 930 -7.04 -6.59 108.85
N ARG A 931 -8.31 -6.52 108.43
CA ARG A 931 -9.23 -7.68 108.41
C ARG A 931 -8.80 -8.75 107.40
N ARG A 932 -8.30 -8.35 106.22
CA ARG A 932 -7.69 -9.28 105.24
C ARG A 932 -6.43 -9.93 105.77
N LYS A 933 -5.54 -9.16 106.42
CA LYS A 933 -4.31 -9.68 107.03
C LYS A 933 -4.61 -10.71 108.13
N LYS A 934 -5.73 -10.54 108.85
CA LYS A 934 -6.23 -11.50 109.86
C LYS A 934 -7.10 -12.63 109.28
N GLN A 935 -7.20 -12.77 107.96
CA GLN A 935 -8.04 -13.75 107.21
C GLN A 935 -9.54 -13.77 107.59
N LYS A 936 -10.08 -12.67 108.15
CA LYS A 936 -11.49 -12.59 108.59
C LYS A 936 -12.47 -12.18 107.48
N ILE A 937 -12.05 -12.16 106.22
CA ILE A 937 -12.87 -11.78 105.07
C ILE A 937 -12.41 -12.55 103.82
N SER A 938 -13.35 -12.97 102.98
CA SER A 938 -13.04 -13.69 101.73
C SER A 938 -12.38 -12.75 100.70
N SER A 939 -11.57 -13.32 99.80
CA SER A 939 -10.84 -12.54 98.78
C SER A 939 -11.78 -11.70 97.90
N GLY A 940 -12.91 -12.27 97.47
CA GLY A 940 -13.92 -11.58 96.66
C GLY A 940 -14.65 -10.47 97.41
N ALA A 941 -15.04 -10.69 98.67
CA ALA A 941 -15.69 -9.67 99.49
C ALA A 941 -14.73 -8.52 99.84
N PHE A 942 -13.45 -8.82 100.07
CA PHE A 942 -12.41 -7.83 100.26
C PHE A 942 -12.24 -6.95 99.03
N GLU A 943 -12.13 -7.55 97.84
CA GLU A 943 -11.85 -6.80 96.62
C GLU A 943 -13.02 -5.88 96.24
N ARG A 944 -14.25 -6.35 96.42
CA ARG A 944 -15.46 -5.54 96.22
C ARG A 944 -15.51 -4.35 97.19
N THR A 945 -15.33 -4.60 98.49
CA THR A 945 -15.35 -3.54 99.50
C THR A 945 -14.17 -2.56 99.33
N ARG A 946 -13.00 -3.04 98.89
CA ARG A 946 -11.85 -2.21 98.55
C ARG A 946 -12.16 -1.27 97.40
N GLN A 947 -12.77 -1.78 96.33
CA GLN A 947 -13.18 -0.97 95.19
C GLN A 947 -14.23 0.06 95.58
N ASP A 948 -15.18 -0.27 96.46
CA ASP A 948 -16.18 0.67 96.95
C ASP A 948 -15.53 1.84 97.72
N TYR A 949 -14.56 1.56 98.61
CA TYR A 949 -13.79 2.62 99.29
C TYR A 949 -12.93 3.45 98.32
N LEU A 950 -12.25 2.83 97.36
CA LEU A 950 -11.45 3.55 96.35
C LEU A 950 -12.33 4.43 95.44
N LYS A 951 -13.53 3.95 95.09
CA LYS A 951 -14.52 4.72 94.32
C LYS A 951 -15.06 5.90 95.11
N ALA A 952 -15.31 5.72 96.42
CA ALA A 952 -15.70 6.80 97.31
C ALA A 952 -14.62 7.88 97.43
N ILE A 953 -13.35 7.48 97.62
CA ILE A 953 -12.20 8.40 97.65
C ILE A 953 -12.10 9.17 96.32
N LYS A 954 -12.11 8.47 95.18
CA LYS A 954 -12.02 9.12 93.86
C LYS A 954 -13.16 10.12 93.62
N LYS A 955 -14.40 9.77 94.01
CA LYS A 955 -15.56 10.65 93.88
C LYS A 955 -15.45 11.88 94.76
N ALA A 956 -14.97 11.74 95.99
CA ALA A 956 -14.79 12.86 96.91
C ALA A 956 -13.65 13.79 96.44
N VAL A 957 -12.51 13.26 96.00
CA VAL A 957 -11.41 14.06 95.43
C VAL A 957 -11.87 14.85 94.20
N THR A 958 -12.59 14.21 93.28
CA THR A 958 -13.11 14.91 92.09
C THR A 958 -14.11 16.02 92.46
N ALA A 959 -14.86 15.86 93.55
CA ALA A 959 -15.77 16.90 94.05
C ALA A 959 -14.99 18.05 94.69
N THR A 960 -13.94 17.75 95.46
CA THR A 960 -13.00 18.74 96.00
C THR A 960 -12.37 19.58 94.88
N ASP A 961 -11.85 18.95 93.82
CA ASP A 961 -11.25 19.64 92.67
C ASP A 961 -12.24 20.56 91.95
N ARG A 962 -13.51 20.15 91.82
CA ARG A 962 -14.56 20.99 91.23
C ARG A 962 -14.88 22.21 92.07
N ILE A 963 -14.94 22.05 93.40
CA ILE A 963 -15.20 23.18 94.30
C ILE A 963 -14.01 24.15 94.28
N LEU A 964 -12.77 23.64 94.27
CA LEU A 964 -11.57 24.49 94.12
C LEU A 964 -11.54 25.23 92.79
N LEU A 965 -11.92 24.57 91.69
CA LEU A 965 -11.99 25.20 90.37
C LEU A 965 -13.05 26.32 90.36
N THR A 966 -14.19 26.11 91.02
CA THR A 966 -15.22 27.16 91.18
C THR A 966 -14.67 28.36 91.97
N ILE A 967 -13.85 28.10 93.00
CA ILE A 967 -13.18 29.16 93.78
C ILE A 967 -12.11 29.89 92.93
N GLN A 968 -11.42 29.19 92.03
CA GLN A 968 -10.43 29.76 91.10
C GLN A 968 -11.08 30.61 89.99
N GLU A 969 -12.22 30.16 89.45
CA GLU A 969 -13.04 30.95 88.53
C GLU A 969 -13.51 32.25 89.20
N GLU A 970 -13.92 32.19 90.47
CA GLU A 970 -14.27 33.39 91.24
C GLU A 970 -13.09 34.30 91.58
N ALA A 971 -11.87 33.75 91.60
CA ALA A 971 -10.63 34.52 91.74
C ALA A 971 -10.14 35.12 90.40
N GLY A 972 -10.74 34.74 89.26
CA GLY A 972 -10.43 35.27 87.93
C GLY A 972 -9.24 34.63 87.21
N GLU A 973 -8.83 33.41 87.58
CA GLU A 973 -7.68 32.71 86.97
C GLU A 973 -8.02 31.82 85.76
N VAL A 974 -9.30 31.48 85.53
CA VAL A 974 -9.75 30.55 84.47
C VAL A 974 -10.88 31.15 83.64
#